data_AF-A0A8B8CQM7-F1
#
_entry.id   AF-A0A8B8CQM7-F1
#
_cell.length_a   1.000
_cell.length_b   1.000
_cell.length_c   1.000
_cell.angle_alpha   90.00
_cell.angle_beta   90.00
_cell.angle_gamma   90.00
#
_symmetry.space_group_name_H-M   'P 1'
#
loop_
_entity.id
_entity.type
_entity.pdbx_description
1 polymer ?
#
loop_
_entity_poly.entity_id
_entity_poly.type
_entity_poly.pdbx_seq_one_letter_code
_entity_poly.pdbx_strand_id
1 'polypeptide(L)'
;MAASIGEPVVLANDIKDPLIPSVNKCSIDGNVIVTQNPNLINIYKIENQKALQSWSTRHDEYITSPVIWDEHKQKYVTVTNKRTVKTWGKDEQNFGKSSTKTAKSTIKKILPSESTEPVVVFDNGAVAFLSKVKDTHEGPLSEKDNIFFCDLVQIGSDVCVLCLLLREDKVELRSYWYRNEGWIQHNTPVEVDTDTEIICCHAIPGRNNAKIFILCLNGDLLCQTLSFDQCSSQLLQNIAGVHKSTKMVALNSTHIVLAGCTKDKQDVIGIYDVKFGAYEVWKTLPTSQKSVIKLFALGGHLFVLCHRTLHMFSYSCHSSSLASILGQQRVNTQPQGQTPPPGPLSWSKTKLSPSNTEASKLYSELQNISVAKTQKEFEKKFLSILKNHGDDPSGLLSETSTMEHIVQRCVKDEKLWSHNVLEQLLVHRLVPNRCIKEVAEGIVKNEDVPLLLQCLNLVNDIPEESLCMFTNFILGVEDSIAAEAVKKSGISLMGKSDSPLSEAKGHIINKIVKKPYNDIFIIECLHRITFQNVLTLMEYLCYLISNLDSQVSSMPDLAQIVNFICVLVDAHYQQLVLSPDSQEVLINLHQTVETQREYFTEFLALDVLLSQMKRQFAIPPPRAVGKYCIEVLRVY
;
A
#
# COMPACT_ATOMS: atom_id res chain seq x y z
N MET A 1 -0.80 0.14 -5.93
CA MET A 1 -1.11 -1.22 -5.43
C MET A 1 -0.21 -2.13 -6.23
N ALA A 2 0.64 -2.93 -5.56
CA ALA A 2 1.45 -3.94 -6.24
C ALA A 2 0.53 -4.94 -6.95
N ALA A 3 0.98 -5.46 -8.09
CA ALA A 3 0.21 -6.47 -8.81
C ALA A 3 -0.05 -7.68 -7.91
N SER A 4 -1.24 -8.26 -8.03
CA SER A 4 -1.64 -9.44 -7.27
C SER A 4 -2.28 -10.47 -8.17
N ILE A 5 -2.06 -11.74 -7.83
CA ILE A 5 -2.71 -12.91 -8.46
C ILE A 5 -3.50 -13.63 -7.36
N GLY A 6 -4.79 -13.82 -7.56
CA GLY A 6 -5.69 -14.55 -6.66
C GLY A 6 -5.41 -16.06 -6.62
N GLU A 7 -6.18 -16.80 -5.83
CA GLU A 7 -6.08 -18.27 -5.80
C GLU A 7 -6.66 -18.90 -7.08
N PRO A 8 -6.10 -20.04 -7.55
CA PRO A 8 -6.61 -20.75 -8.72
C PRO A 8 -8.00 -21.31 -8.45
N VAL A 9 -8.93 -21.02 -9.34
CA VAL A 9 -10.28 -21.55 -9.34
C VAL A 9 -10.46 -22.47 -10.56
N VAL A 10 -11.01 -23.66 -10.38
CA VAL A 10 -11.26 -24.59 -11.48
C VAL A 10 -12.57 -24.23 -12.17
N LEU A 11 -12.51 -23.85 -13.46
CA LEU A 11 -13.69 -23.47 -14.24
C LEU A 11 -14.27 -24.64 -15.04
N ALA A 12 -13.41 -25.50 -15.60
CA ALA A 12 -13.81 -26.67 -16.36
C ALA A 12 -12.76 -27.78 -16.26
N ASN A 13 -13.23 -29.04 -16.24
CA ASN A 13 -12.39 -30.24 -16.19
C ASN A 13 -12.61 -31.13 -17.43
N ASP A 14 -11.72 -32.10 -17.63
CA ASP A 14 -11.77 -33.15 -18.64
C ASP A 14 -11.77 -32.71 -20.11
N ILE A 15 -11.14 -31.57 -20.41
CA ILE A 15 -10.95 -31.09 -21.78
C ILE A 15 -10.14 -32.14 -22.56
N LYS A 16 -10.73 -32.71 -23.61
CA LYS A 16 -10.21 -33.92 -24.29
C LYS A 16 -9.01 -33.65 -25.18
N ASP A 17 -8.91 -32.44 -25.73
CA ASP A 17 -7.81 -32.04 -26.59
C ASP A 17 -7.37 -30.60 -26.29
N PRO A 18 -6.10 -30.37 -25.90
CA PRO A 18 -5.57 -29.05 -25.54
C PRO A 18 -5.21 -28.17 -26.77
N LEU A 19 -5.26 -28.67 -28.01
CA LEU A 19 -4.81 -27.92 -29.19
C LEU A 19 -5.75 -26.79 -29.66
N ILE A 20 -7.05 -26.88 -29.41
CA ILE A 20 -8.06 -25.92 -29.87
C ILE A 20 -8.84 -25.14 -28.78
N PRO A 21 -8.78 -25.46 -27.46
CA PRO A 21 -9.56 -24.69 -26.50
C PRO A 21 -9.18 -23.22 -26.49
N SER A 22 -10.20 -22.38 -26.43
CA SER A 22 -10.09 -20.93 -26.38
C SER A 22 -11.08 -20.38 -25.37
N VAL A 23 -10.68 -19.33 -24.67
CA VAL A 23 -11.58 -18.53 -23.86
C VAL A 23 -11.73 -17.18 -24.56
N ASN A 24 -12.96 -16.80 -24.89
CA ASN A 24 -13.29 -15.54 -25.56
C ASN A 24 -14.35 -14.75 -24.79
N LYS A 25 -14.40 -13.44 -25.05
CA LYS A 25 -15.41 -12.53 -24.51
C LYS A 25 -16.81 -12.95 -24.97
N CYS A 26 -17.76 -12.93 -24.03
CA CYS A 26 -19.17 -13.17 -24.29
C CYS A 26 -19.92 -11.84 -24.41
N SER A 27 -21.15 -11.91 -24.91
CA SER A 27 -22.06 -10.76 -25.04
C SER A 27 -22.51 -10.08 -23.74
N ILE A 28 -22.22 -10.68 -22.58
CA ILE A 28 -22.56 -10.17 -21.26
C ILE A 28 -21.27 -10.15 -20.46
N ASP A 29 -20.94 -9.00 -19.88
CA ASP A 29 -19.77 -8.85 -19.02
C ASP A 29 -19.86 -9.80 -17.82
N GLY A 30 -18.75 -10.44 -17.48
CA GLY A 30 -18.70 -11.49 -16.46
C GLY A 30 -19.04 -12.90 -16.97
N ASN A 31 -19.40 -13.06 -18.24
CA ASN A 31 -19.52 -14.37 -18.88
C ASN A 31 -18.39 -14.61 -19.89
N VAL A 32 -17.95 -15.86 -20.03
CA VAL A 32 -16.89 -16.26 -20.97
C VAL A 32 -17.33 -17.44 -21.83
N ILE A 33 -16.94 -17.39 -23.10
CA ILE A 33 -17.16 -18.48 -24.07
C ILE A 33 -15.95 -19.40 -24.00
N VAL A 34 -16.16 -20.65 -23.59
CA VAL A 34 -15.14 -21.70 -23.60
C VAL A 34 -15.47 -22.65 -24.75
N THR A 35 -14.65 -22.61 -25.79
CA THR A 35 -14.73 -23.58 -26.89
C THR A 35 -13.89 -24.79 -26.53
N GLN A 36 -14.45 -25.99 -26.57
CA GLN A 36 -13.76 -27.25 -26.30
C GLN A 36 -13.81 -28.16 -27.54
N ASN A 37 -12.64 -28.60 -27.99
CA ASN A 37 -12.52 -29.51 -29.13
C ASN A 37 -13.04 -30.91 -28.77
N PRO A 38 -13.69 -31.66 -29.69
CA PRO A 38 -13.99 -31.29 -31.08
C PRO A 38 -15.24 -30.46 -31.30
N ASN A 39 -16.21 -30.55 -30.38
CA ASN A 39 -17.61 -30.24 -30.72
C ASN A 39 -18.38 -29.44 -29.66
N LEU A 40 -17.78 -29.07 -28.52
CA LEU A 40 -18.54 -28.48 -27.39
C LEU A 40 -18.23 -27.00 -27.21
N ILE A 41 -19.26 -26.19 -27.00
CA ILE A 41 -19.16 -24.76 -26.75
C ILE A 41 -19.95 -24.47 -25.49
N ASN A 42 -19.30 -23.96 -24.44
CA ASN A 42 -19.93 -23.64 -23.17
C ASN A 42 -19.79 -22.16 -22.85
N ILE A 43 -20.84 -21.55 -22.32
CA ILE A 43 -20.77 -20.21 -21.70
C ILE A 43 -20.72 -20.39 -20.19
N TYR A 44 -19.68 -19.87 -19.55
CA TYR A 44 -19.54 -19.88 -18.10
C TYR A 44 -19.74 -18.48 -17.54
N LYS A 45 -20.42 -18.39 -16.39
CA LYS A 45 -20.43 -17.17 -15.59
C LYS A 45 -19.28 -17.19 -14.59
N ILE A 46 -18.44 -16.15 -14.61
CA ILE A 46 -17.21 -16.05 -13.81
C ILE A 46 -17.52 -16.09 -12.29
N GLU A 47 -18.54 -15.35 -11.85
CA GLU A 47 -18.87 -15.19 -10.42
C GLU A 47 -19.22 -16.51 -9.72
N ASN A 48 -20.01 -17.37 -10.36
CA ASN A 48 -20.53 -18.59 -9.76
C ASN A 48 -19.98 -19.87 -10.39
N GLN A 49 -19.11 -19.75 -11.40
CA GLN A 49 -18.44 -20.84 -12.11
C GLN A 49 -19.41 -21.84 -12.78
N LYS A 50 -20.67 -21.44 -13.01
CA LYS A 50 -21.67 -22.33 -13.62
C LYS A 50 -21.72 -22.15 -15.13
N ALA A 51 -21.85 -23.26 -15.84
CA ALA A 51 -22.17 -23.25 -17.26
C ALA A 51 -23.64 -22.82 -17.44
N LEU A 52 -23.87 -21.72 -18.15
CA LEU A 52 -25.18 -21.17 -18.44
C LEU A 52 -25.82 -21.85 -19.66
N GLN A 53 -25.02 -22.03 -20.72
CA GLN A 53 -25.48 -22.55 -21.99
C GLN A 53 -24.40 -23.42 -22.61
N SER A 54 -24.81 -24.49 -23.29
CA SER A 54 -23.94 -25.42 -23.98
C SER A 54 -24.49 -25.72 -25.36
N TRP A 55 -23.63 -25.70 -26.36
CA TRP A 55 -23.93 -26.15 -27.71
C TRP A 55 -22.98 -27.29 -28.10
N SER A 56 -23.51 -28.25 -28.84
CA SER A 56 -22.72 -29.29 -29.48
C SER A 56 -22.89 -29.26 -30.99
N THR A 57 -21.78 -29.45 -31.71
CA THR A 57 -21.81 -29.65 -33.17
C THR A 57 -22.24 -31.09 -33.51
N ARG A 58 -22.67 -31.31 -34.75
CA ARG A 58 -23.03 -32.65 -35.23
C ARG A 58 -21.78 -33.54 -35.30
N HIS A 59 -21.94 -34.86 -35.28
CA HIS A 59 -20.83 -35.81 -35.30
C HIS A 59 -19.85 -35.63 -36.48
N ASP A 60 -20.31 -35.09 -37.61
CA ASP A 60 -19.50 -34.87 -38.83
C ASP A 60 -18.95 -33.43 -38.97
N GLU A 61 -19.15 -32.58 -37.96
CA GLU A 61 -18.70 -31.18 -37.97
C GLU A 61 -17.78 -30.92 -36.79
N TYR A 62 -16.52 -30.60 -37.08
CA TYR A 62 -15.54 -30.25 -36.05
C TYR A 62 -15.23 -28.74 -36.07
N ILE A 63 -15.09 -28.16 -34.88
CA ILE A 63 -14.77 -26.75 -34.71
C ILE A 63 -13.29 -26.56 -35.02
N THR A 64 -13.00 -25.71 -36.00
CA THR A 64 -11.63 -25.44 -36.49
C THR A 64 -11.09 -24.08 -36.08
N SER A 65 -11.98 -23.13 -35.79
CA SER A 65 -11.65 -21.81 -35.25
C SER A 65 -12.46 -21.58 -33.97
N PRO A 66 -11.87 -20.93 -32.96
CA PRO A 66 -12.57 -20.60 -31.73
C PRO A 66 -13.85 -19.80 -31.98
N VAL A 67 -14.86 -19.99 -31.12
CA VAL A 67 -16.13 -19.24 -31.19
C VAL A 67 -15.91 -17.82 -30.70
N ILE A 68 -16.41 -16.85 -31.46
CA ILE A 68 -16.37 -15.43 -31.11
C ILE A 68 -17.77 -14.85 -31.03
N TRP A 69 -17.91 -13.75 -30.31
CA TRP A 69 -19.10 -12.91 -30.30
C TRP A 69 -18.92 -11.76 -31.30
N ASP A 70 -19.86 -11.61 -32.23
CA ASP A 70 -19.94 -10.47 -33.16
C ASP A 70 -20.84 -9.40 -32.54
N GLU A 71 -20.24 -8.29 -32.10
CA GLU A 71 -20.99 -7.16 -31.51
C GLU A 71 -21.85 -6.42 -32.54
N HIS A 72 -21.45 -6.37 -33.81
CA HIS A 72 -22.19 -5.64 -34.84
C HIS A 72 -23.50 -6.35 -35.20
N LYS A 73 -23.48 -7.69 -35.29
CA LYS A 73 -24.68 -8.48 -35.64
C LYS A 73 -25.36 -9.12 -34.44
N GLN A 74 -24.78 -8.97 -33.24
CA GLN A 74 -25.24 -9.59 -31.99
C GLN A 74 -25.46 -11.10 -32.14
N LYS A 75 -24.47 -11.80 -32.73
CA LYS A 75 -24.52 -13.24 -32.99
C LYS A 75 -23.19 -13.92 -32.67
N TYR A 76 -23.23 -15.21 -32.33
CA TYR A 76 -22.04 -16.04 -32.21
C TYR A 76 -21.58 -16.51 -33.58
N VAL A 77 -20.26 -16.56 -33.79
CA VAL A 77 -19.65 -16.95 -35.06
C VAL A 77 -18.54 -17.97 -34.81
N THR A 78 -18.47 -19.03 -35.63
CA THR A 78 -17.39 -20.01 -35.60
C THR A 78 -17.11 -20.58 -36.99
N VAL A 79 -15.97 -21.26 -37.16
CA VAL A 79 -15.62 -22.00 -38.38
C VAL A 79 -15.63 -23.48 -38.11
N THR A 80 -16.41 -24.20 -38.89
CA THR A 80 -16.46 -25.66 -38.92
C THR A 80 -15.80 -26.18 -40.19
N ASN A 81 -15.10 -27.31 -40.08
CA ASN A 81 -14.46 -28.01 -41.20
C ASN A 81 -13.56 -27.11 -42.08
N LYS A 82 -12.86 -26.13 -41.46
CA LYS A 82 -11.95 -25.13 -42.07
C LYS A 82 -12.57 -24.17 -43.10
N ARG A 83 -13.77 -24.41 -43.63
CA ARG A 83 -14.35 -23.61 -44.72
C ARG A 83 -15.75 -23.06 -44.41
N THR A 84 -16.47 -23.66 -43.48
CA THR A 84 -17.87 -23.32 -43.23
C THR A 84 -18.00 -22.43 -42.01
N VAL A 85 -18.32 -21.16 -42.25
CA VAL A 85 -18.65 -20.19 -41.19
C VAL A 85 -20.09 -20.42 -40.75
N LYS A 86 -20.30 -20.59 -39.44
CA LYS A 86 -21.62 -20.71 -38.83
C LYS A 86 -21.92 -19.50 -37.96
N THR A 87 -23.17 -19.03 -37.99
CA THR A 87 -23.64 -17.89 -37.21
C THR A 87 -25.00 -18.17 -36.58
N TRP A 88 -25.16 -17.92 -35.28
CA TRP A 88 -26.39 -18.18 -34.52
C TRP A 88 -26.66 -17.12 -33.45
N GLY A 89 -27.94 -16.94 -33.08
CA GLY A 89 -28.36 -16.00 -32.03
C GLY A 89 -28.26 -16.56 -30.59
N LYS A 90 -28.50 -15.70 -29.59
CA LYS A 90 -28.48 -16.08 -28.16
C LYS A 90 -29.57 -17.09 -27.78
N ASP A 91 -30.76 -16.94 -28.36
CA ASP A 91 -31.94 -17.74 -28.04
C ASP A 91 -31.97 -19.11 -28.76
N GLU A 92 -31.03 -19.35 -29.68
CA GLU A 92 -30.98 -20.59 -30.44
C GLU A 92 -30.33 -21.72 -29.61
N GLN A 93 -31.14 -22.65 -29.12
CA GLN A 93 -30.65 -23.84 -28.40
C GLN A 93 -30.03 -24.89 -29.34
N ASN A 94 -30.41 -24.91 -30.62
CA ASN A 94 -29.98 -25.93 -31.57
C ASN A 94 -28.94 -25.38 -32.55
N PHE A 95 -27.69 -25.83 -32.40
CA PHE A 95 -26.56 -25.47 -33.27
C PHE A 95 -26.81 -25.80 -34.76
N GLY A 96 -27.66 -26.78 -35.05
CA GLY A 96 -28.01 -27.19 -36.42
C GLY A 96 -28.93 -26.25 -37.20
N LYS A 97 -29.56 -25.26 -36.56
CA LYS A 97 -30.39 -24.23 -37.23
C LYS A 97 -29.60 -22.96 -37.60
N SER A 98 -28.30 -22.97 -37.32
CA SER A 98 -27.42 -21.83 -37.58
C SER A 98 -27.33 -21.46 -39.06
N SER A 99 -27.19 -20.17 -39.34
CA SER A 99 -26.91 -19.67 -40.68
C SER A 99 -25.49 -20.08 -41.09
N THR A 100 -25.34 -20.67 -42.26
CA THR A 100 -24.04 -21.16 -42.76
C THR A 100 -23.60 -20.41 -44.00
N LYS A 101 -22.30 -20.09 -44.08
CA LYS A 101 -21.64 -19.53 -45.25
C LYS A 101 -20.37 -20.32 -45.53
N THR A 102 -20.24 -20.86 -46.74
CA THR A 102 -19.04 -21.59 -47.16
C THR A 102 -18.08 -20.63 -47.85
N ALA A 103 -16.84 -20.59 -47.37
CA ALA A 103 -15.74 -19.88 -47.99
C ALA A 103 -15.14 -20.69 -49.15
N LYS A 104 -14.58 -19.98 -50.14
CA LYS A 104 -13.85 -20.60 -51.26
C LYS A 104 -12.50 -21.16 -50.83
N SER A 105 -11.83 -20.47 -49.91
CA SER A 105 -10.52 -20.83 -49.35
C SER A 105 -10.62 -21.29 -47.89
N THR A 106 -9.60 -22.00 -47.39
CA THR A 106 -9.57 -22.44 -46.00
C THR A 106 -9.27 -21.28 -45.05
N ILE A 107 -10.01 -21.23 -43.95
CA ILE A 107 -9.94 -20.18 -42.94
C ILE A 107 -9.01 -20.65 -41.80
N LYS A 108 -8.03 -19.81 -41.46
CA LYS A 108 -7.11 -20.04 -40.35
C LYS A 108 -7.76 -19.67 -39.02
N LYS A 109 -8.30 -18.45 -38.93
CA LYS A 109 -8.87 -17.88 -37.68
C LYS A 109 -9.84 -16.75 -38.01
N ILE A 110 -10.88 -16.62 -37.19
CA ILE A 110 -11.72 -15.40 -37.15
C ILE A 110 -11.27 -14.54 -35.98
N LEU A 111 -11.05 -13.25 -36.26
CA LEU A 111 -10.61 -12.25 -35.30
C LEU A 111 -11.82 -11.39 -34.90
N PRO A 112 -12.13 -11.29 -33.60
CA PRO A 112 -13.20 -10.43 -33.12
C PRO A 112 -12.78 -8.96 -33.25
N SER A 113 -13.74 -8.09 -33.56
CA SER A 113 -13.57 -6.63 -33.57
C SER A 113 -14.69 -6.00 -32.76
N GLU A 114 -14.37 -4.97 -31.96
CA GLU A 114 -15.37 -4.23 -31.18
C GLU A 114 -15.98 -3.05 -31.98
N SER A 115 -15.22 -2.47 -32.91
CA SER A 115 -15.63 -1.29 -33.70
C SER A 115 -16.17 -1.62 -35.10
N THR A 116 -15.68 -2.69 -35.72
CA THR A 116 -16.04 -3.12 -37.08
C THR A 116 -16.57 -4.56 -37.09
N GLU A 117 -16.98 -5.06 -38.26
CA GLU A 117 -17.37 -6.47 -38.36
C GLU A 117 -16.15 -7.41 -38.21
N PRO A 118 -16.33 -8.65 -37.71
CA PRO A 118 -15.23 -9.58 -37.53
C PRO A 118 -14.42 -9.82 -38.81
N VAL A 119 -13.12 -9.98 -38.66
CA VAL A 119 -12.20 -10.16 -39.78
C VAL A 119 -11.77 -11.62 -39.86
N VAL A 120 -11.79 -12.16 -41.08
CA VAL A 120 -11.42 -13.54 -41.39
C VAL A 120 -10.01 -13.54 -41.99
N VAL A 121 -9.12 -14.34 -41.39
CA VAL A 121 -7.79 -14.60 -41.91
C VAL A 121 -7.78 -15.99 -42.54
N PHE A 122 -7.41 -16.04 -43.82
CA PHE A 122 -7.33 -17.29 -44.58
C PHE A 122 -5.93 -17.92 -44.49
N ASP A 123 -5.83 -19.23 -44.71
CA ASP A 123 -4.52 -19.92 -44.71
C ASP A 123 -3.59 -19.40 -45.82
N ASN A 124 -4.16 -18.88 -46.92
CA ASN A 124 -3.41 -18.22 -48.01
C ASN A 124 -3.00 -16.76 -47.67
N GLY A 125 -3.23 -16.31 -46.44
CA GLY A 125 -2.88 -14.97 -45.95
C GLY A 125 -3.77 -13.84 -46.45
N ALA A 126 -4.83 -14.13 -47.20
CA ALA A 126 -5.83 -13.12 -47.50
C ALA A 126 -6.55 -12.71 -46.20
N VAL A 127 -6.95 -11.44 -46.15
CA VAL A 127 -7.72 -10.87 -45.04
C VAL A 127 -8.99 -10.26 -45.63
N ALA A 128 -10.14 -10.65 -45.09
CA ALA A 128 -11.41 -10.08 -45.52
C ALA A 128 -12.38 -9.98 -44.35
N PHE A 129 -13.30 -9.03 -44.43
CA PHE A 129 -14.39 -8.99 -43.48
C PHE A 129 -15.36 -10.16 -43.65
N LEU A 130 -16.07 -10.51 -42.57
CA LEU A 130 -17.03 -11.62 -42.53
C LEU A 130 -18.14 -11.54 -43.61
N SER A 131 -18.50 -10.34 -44.06
CA SER A 131 -19.46 -10.14 -45.16
C SER A 131 -18.93 -10.64 -46.52
N LYS A 132 -17.64 -10.39 -46.82
CA LYS A 132 -16.96 -10.64 -48.11
C LYS A 132 -16.23 -11.99 -48.20
N VAL A 133 -16.53 -12.92 -47.30
CA VAL A 133 -15.89 -14.26 -47.23
C VAL A 133 -16.06 -15.10 -48.50
N LYS A 134 -17.09 -14.82 -49.32
CA LYS A 134 -17.34 -15.53 -50.58
C LYS A 134 -16.54 -14.99 -51.77
N ASP A 135 -15.96 -13.80 -51.65
CA ASP A 135 -15.38 -13.05 -52.77
C ASP A 135 -13.85 -13.20 -52.84
N THR A 136 -13.25 -13.91 -51.89
CA THR A 136 -11.80 -14.10 -51.77
C THR A 136 -11.36 -15.32 -52.58
N HIS A 137 -10.39 -15.11 -53.48
CA HIS A 137 -9.93 -16.12 -54.44
C HIS A 137 -8.43 -16.44 -54.28
N GLU A 138 -7.58 -15.42 -54.32
CA GLU A 138 -6.11 -15.56 -54.21
C GLU A 138 -5.58 -14.77 -53.01
N GLY A 139 -4.54 -15.32 -52.36
CA GLY A 139 -3.92 -14.74 -51.18
C GLY A 139 -2.41 -14.53 -51.39
N PRO A 140 -1.79 -13.61 -50.64
CA PRO A 140 -0.40 -13.20 -50.83
C PRO A 140 0.64 -14.16 -50.22
N LEU A 141 0.26 -15.39 -49.87
CA LEU A 141 1.17 -16.40 -49.30
C LEU A 141 1.40 -17.54 -50.28
N SER A 142 2.65 -18.02 -50.31
CA SER A 142 3.02 -19.25 -51.00
C SER A 142 2.74 -20.48 -50.13
N GLU A 143 2.68 -21.68 -50.72
CA GLU A 143 2.41 -22.93 -49.96
C GLU A 143 3.45 -23.23 -48.86
N LYS A 144 4.64 -22.60 -48.92
CA LYS A 144 5.70 -22.75 -47.92
C LYS A 144 5.58 -21.80 -46.73
N ASP A 145 4.75 -20.76 -46.82
CA ASP A 145 4.60 -19.76 -45.77
C ASP A 145 3.60 -20.25 -44.71
N ASN A 146 4.00 -20.29 -43.43
CA ASN A 146 3.09 -20.64 -42.33
C ASN A 146 2.77 -19.43 -41.45
N ILE A 147 1.47 -19.17 -41.26
CA ILE A 147 0.99 -18.17 -40.31
C ILE A 147 1.09 -18.74 -38.89
N PHE A 148 2.05 -18.23 -38.12
CA PHE A 148 2.30 -18.63 -36.74
C PHE A 148 1.37 -17.91 -35.75
N PHE A 149 1.21 -16.60 -35.92
CA PHE A 149 0.40 -15.76 -35.05
C PHE A 149 -0.46 -14.83 -35.91
N CYS A 150 -1.72 -14.64 -35.51
CA CYS A 150 -2.57 -13.63 -36.09
C CYS A 150 -3.51 -13.01 -35.05
N ASP A 151 -3.60 -11.68 -35.07
CA ASP A 151 -4.40 -10.89 -34.15
C ASP A 151 -4.89 -9.59 -34.78
N LEU A 152 -5.96 -9.03 -34.21
CA LEU A 152 -6.57 -7.80 -34.68
C LEU A 152 -6.37 -6.72 -33.62
N VAL A 153 -5.82 -5.59 -34.04
CA VAL A 153 -5.49 -4.47 -33.16
C VAL A 153 -6.10 -3.21 -33.74
N GLN A 154 -6.80 -2.45 -32.91
CA GLN A 154 -7.33 -1.14 -33.27
C GLN A 154 -6.35 -0.05 -32.84
N ILE A 155 -5.91 0.78 -33.79
CA ILE A 155 -4.94 1.86 -33.55
C ILE A 155 -5.60 3.17 -33.99
N GLY A 156 -6.04 3.98 -33.01
CA GLY A 156 -6.87 5.15 -33.29
C GLY A 156 -8.18 4.77 -34.00
N SER A 157 -8.39 5.30 -35.19
CA SER A 157 -9.54 4.98 -36.06
C SER A 157 -9.35 3.77 -36.96
N ASP A 158 -8.11 3.26 -37.08
CA ASP A 158 -7.77 2.25 -38.07
C ASP A 158 -7.82 0.85 -37.46
N VAL A 159 -8.28 -0.11 -38.27
CA VAL A 159 -8.23 -1.54 -37.95
C VAL A 159 -7.01 -2.15 -38.61
N CYS A 160 -6.16 -2.78 -37.81
CA CYS A 160 -4.95 -3.43 -38.28
C CYS A 160 -4.99 -4.92 -37.95
N VAL A 161 -4.83 -5.79 -38.96
CA VAL A 161 -4.63 -7.23 -38.77
C VAL A 161 -3.15 -7.54 -38.89
N LEU A 162 -2.61 -8.19 -37.86
CA LEU A 162 -1.21 -8.57 -37.76
C LEU A 162 -1.08 -10.06 -38.00
N CYS A 163 -0.17 -10.45 -38.87
CA CYS A 163 0.18 -11.83 -39.16
C CYS A 163 1.69 -12.02 -39.06
N LEU A 164 2.16 -12.87 -38.16
CA LEU A 164 3.55 -13.27 -38.10
C LEU A 164 3.76 -14.53 -38.97
N LEU A 165 4.62 -14.40 -39.96
CA LEU A 165 4.94 -15.43 -40.95
C LEU A 165 6.30 -16.03 -40.62
N LEU A 166 6.34 -17.35 -40.53
CA LEU A 166 7.58 -18.12 -40.42
C LEU A 166 7.92 -18.69 -41.79
N ARG A 167 9.06 -18.26 -42.35
CA ARG A 167 9.72 -18.88 -43.50
C ARG A 167 10.96 -19.61 -43.03
N GLU A 168 11.42 -20.59 -43.80
CA GLU A 168 12.55 -21.46 -43.45
C GLU A 168 13.78 -20.68 -42.92
N ASP A 169 14.08 -19.50 -43.47
CA ASP A 169 15.24 -18.67 -43.07
C ASP A 169 14.88 -17.26 -42.56
N LYS A 170 13.60 -16.87 -42.50
CA LYS A 170 13.20 -15.49 -42.17
C LYS A 170 11.86 -15.42 -41.43
N VAL A 171 11.79 -14.52 -40.45
CA VAL A 171 10.55 -14.15 -39.77
C VAL A 171 10.09 -12.79 -40.30
N GLU A 172 8.83 -12.73 -40.77
CA GLU A 172 8.25 -11.51 -41.35
C GLU A 172 6.94 -11.19 -40.64
N LEU A 173 6.81 -9.95 -40.15
CA LEU A 173 5.56 -9.40 -39.66
C LEU A 173 4.83 -8.73 -40.83
N ARG A 174 3.62 -9.19 -41.11
CA ARG A 174 2.74 -8.60 -42.11
C ARG A 174 1.57 -7.91 -41.44
N SER A 175 1.37 -6.63 -41.74
CA SER A 175 0.27 -5.83 -41.20
C SER A 175 -0.68 -5.39 -42.31
N TYR A 176 -1.97 -5.63 -42.13
CA TYR A 176 -3.04 -5.21 -43.04
C TYR A 176 -3.85 -4.10 -42.39
N TRP A 177 -3.79 -2.91 -42.95
CA TRP A 177 -4.46 -1.71 -42.45
C TRP A 177 -5.70 -1.43 -43.28
N TYR A 178 -6.86 -1.30 -42.63
CA TYR A 178 -8.08 -0.93 -43.32
C TYR A 178 -8.25 0.60 -43.32
N ARG A 179 -8.09 1.22 -44.48
CA ARG A 179 -8.30 2.67 -44.72
C ARG A 179 -8.91 2.89 -46.10
N ASN A 180 -9.72 3.93 -46.26
CA ASN A 180 -10.33 4.32 -47.55
C ASN A 180 -11.05 3.16 -48.26
N GLU A 181 -11.81 2.36 -47.52
CA GLU A 181 -12.55 1.18 -48.02
C GLU A 181 -11.69 0.05 -48.63
N GLY A 182 -10.38 0.05 -48.38
CA GLY A 182 -9.45 -0.99 -48.86
C GLY A 182 -8.49 -1.48 -47.77
N TRP A 183 -7.91 -2.65 -48.01
CA TRP A 183 -6.84 -3.21 -47.19
C TRP A 183 -5.47 -2.83 -47.78
N ILE A 184 -4.66 -2.15 -46.99
CA ILE A 184 -3.28 -1.77 -47.33
C ILE A 184 -2.33 -2.70 -46.60
N GLN A 185 -1.44 -3.36 -47.33
CA GLN A 185 -0.49 -4.32 -46.77
C GLN A 185 0.88 -3.68 -46.59
N HIS A 186 1.45 -3.84 -45.39
CA HIS A 186 2.86 -3.56 -45.10
C HIS A 186 3.55 -4.81 -44.59
N ASN A 187 4.82 -4.95 -44.96
CA ASN A 187 5.68 -6.07 -44.64
C ASN A 187 6.91 -5.56 -43.92
N THR A 188 7.17 -6.07 -42.72
CA THR A 188 8.32 -5.67 -41.91
C THR A 188 9.11 -6.90 -41.47
N PRO A 189 10.43 -6.94 -41.68
CA PRO A 189 11.24 -8.06 -41.20
C PRO A 189 11.30 -8.04 -39.67
N VAL A 190 11.32 -9.22 -39.06
CA VAL A 190 11.57 -9.38 -37.63
C VAL A 190 12.98 -9.91 -37.47
N GLU A 191 13.84 -9.14 -36.81
CA GLU A 191 15.20 -9.55 -36.48
C GLU A 191 15.12 -10.58 -35.34
N VAL A 192 15.29 -11.85 -35.70
CA VAL A 192 15.35 -13.00 -34.79
C VAL A 192 16.61 -13.76 -35.13
N ASP A 193 17.36 -14.18 -34.12
CA ASP A 193 18.56 -14.99 -34.31
C ASP A 193 18.17 -16.31 -35.00
N THR A 194 18.93 -16.69 -36.03
CA THR A 194 18.62 -17.82 -36.93
C THR A 194 18.51 -19.16 -36.22
N ASP A 195 19.12 -19.30 -35.04
CA ASP A 195 19.13 -20.52 -34.25
C ASP A 195 17.98 -20.59 -33.21
N THR A 196 17.07 -19.60 -33.21
CA THR A 196 16.07 -19.45 -32.15
C THR A 196 14.63 -19.69 -32.64
N GLU A 197 13.92 -20.59 -31.97
CA GLU A 197 12.50 -20.85 -32.23
C GLU A 197 11.60 -19.83 -31.50
N ILE A 198 10.57 -19.31 -32.17
CA ILE A 198 9.54 -18.47 -31.54
C ILE A 198 8.51 -19.36 -30.82
N ILE A 199 8.22 -19.05 -29.55
CA ILE A 199 7.30 -19.83 -28.73
C ILE A 199 5.89 -19.23 -28.69
N CYS A 200 5.80 -17.91 -28.52
CA CYS A 200 4.53 -17.22 -28.42
C CYS A 200 4.65 -15.73 -28.73
N CYS A 201 3.58 -15.17 -29.27
CA CYS A 201 3.46 -13.77 -29.59
C CYS A 201 2.12 -13.23 -29.06
N HIS A 202 2.11 -11.97 -28.66
CA HIS A 202 0.88 -11.28 -28.30
C HIS A 202 0.98 -9.80 -28.68
N ALA A 203 -0.09 -9.25 -29.24
CA ALA A 203 -0.16 -7.86 -29.66
C ALA A 203 -1.08 -7.08 -28.73
N ILE A 204 -0.72 -5.82 -28.46
CA ILE A 204 -1.54 -4.93 -27.64
C ILE A 204 -1.70 -3.57 -28.33
N PRO A 205 -2.93 -3.03 -28.41
CA PRO A 205 -3.14 -1.68 -28.92
C PRO A 205 -2.58 -0.65 -27.96
N GLY A 206 -1.84 0.31 -28.51
CA GLY A 206 -1.56 1.61 -27.91
C GLY A 206 -2.45 2.69 -28.52
N ARG A 207 -2.22 3.95 -28.14
CA ARG A 207 -3.03 5.08 -28.66
C ARG A 207 -2.82 5.30 -30.16
N ASN A 208 -1.55 5.33 -30.59
CA ASN A 208 -1.15 5.64 -31.97
C ASN A 208 -0.23 4.57 -32.59
N ASN A 209 0.05 3.51 -31.84
CA ASN A 209 0.90 2.40 -32.24
C ASN A 209 0.36 1.10 -31.64
N ALA A 210 0.78 -0.04 -32.18
CA ALA A 210 0.63 -1.34 -31.55
C ALA A 210 1.99 -1.83 -31.08
N LYS A 211 2.02 -2.48 -29.92
CA LYS A 211 3.22 -3.19 -29.45
C LYS A 211 2.98 -4.68 -29.59
N ILE A 212 3.95 -5.38 -30.17
CA ILE A 212 3.91 -6.82 -30.41
C ILE A 212 5.06 -7.41 -29.64
N PHE A 213 4.74 -8.20 -28.62
CA PHE A 213 5.72 -8.93 -27.84
C PHE A 213 5.92 -10.31 -28.45
N ILE A 214 7.17 -10.69 -28.70
CA ILE A 214 7.58 -11.96 -29.29
C ILE A 214 8.56 -12.62 -28.31
N LEU A 215 8.22 -13.82 -27.84
CA LEU A 215 9.06 -14.59 -26.92
C LEU A 215 9.73 -15.76 -27.65
N CYS A 216 11.06 -15.82 -27.56
CA CYS A 216 11.89 -16.84 -28.18
C CYS A 216 12.34 -17.91 -27.16
N LEU A 217 12.73 -19.09 -27.65
CA LEU A 217 13.12 -20.24 -26.82
C LEU A 217 14.42 -20.03 -26.04
N ASN A 218 15.30 -19.16 -26.51
CA ASN A 218 16.50 -18.75 -25.78
C ASN A 218 16.18 -17.80 -24.59
N GLY A 219 14.91 -17.42 -24.41
CA GLY A 219 14.47 -16.48 -23.38
C GLY A 219 14.31 -15.05 -23.86
N ASP A 220 14.70 -14.71 -25.08
CA ASP A 220 14.66 -13.33 -25.57
C ASP A 220 13.22 -12.85 -25.79
N LEU A 221 12.92 -11.71 -25.16
CA LEU A 221 11.69 -10.97 -25.34
C LEU A 221 11.94 -9.79 -26.28
N LEU A 222 11.47 -9.93 -27.51
CA LEU A 222 11.49 -8.88 -28.52
C LEU A 222 10.19 -8.08 -28.46
N CYS A 223 10.27 -6.78 -28.72
CA CYS A 223 9.12 -5.90 -28.86
C CYS A 223 9.20 -5.15 -30.18
N GLN A 224 8.20 -5.39 -31.04
CA GLN A 224 8.00 -4.60 -32.25
C GLN A 224 6.95 -3.53 -31.99
N THR A 225 7.33 -2.27 -32.17
CA THR A 225 6.40 -1.14 -32.11
C THR A 225 6.01 -0.78 -33.52
N LEU A 226 4.74 -0.95 -33.85
CA LEU A 226 4.18 -0.73 -35.17
C LEU A 226 3.28 0.50 -35.16
N SER A 227 3.55 1.44 -36.07
CA SER A 227 2.62 2.47 -36.52
C SER A 227 2.34 2.27 -38.02
N PHE A 228 1.46 3.08 -38.60
CA PHE A 228 1.05 2.90 -40.01
C PHE A 228 2.25 2.87 -40.98
N ASP A 229 3.18 3.81 -40.84
CA ASP A 229 4.34 3.94 -41.74
C ASP A 229 5.66 3.48 -41.12
N GLN A 230 5.73 3.31 -39.79
CA GLN A 230 6.97 3.03 -39.09
C GLN A 230 6.88 1.74 -38.28
N CYS A 231 7.93 0.93 -38.34
CA CYS A 231 8.10 -0.23 -37.49
C CYS A 231 9.49 -0.17 -36.86
N SER A 232 9.56 -0.23 -35.53
CA SER A 232 10.81 -0.39 -34.80
C SER A 232 10.83 -1.74 -34.10
N SER A 233 11.98 -2.41 -34.14
CA SER A 233 12.24 -3.66 -33.42
C SER A 233 13.23 -3.38 -32.30
N GLN A 234 12.96 -3.91 -31.10
CA GLN A 234 13.86 -3.79 -29.95
C GLN A 234 13.88 -5.08 -29.15
N LEU A 235 15.08 -5.58 -28.82
CA LEU A 235 15.27 -6.59 -27.80
C LEU A 235 15.13 -5.95 -26.41
N LEU A 236 14.20 -6.46 -25.60
CA LEU A 236 13.91 -5.89 -24.29
C LEU A 236 14.76 -6.54 -23.19
N GLN A 237 14.60 -7.84 -22.98
CA GLN A 237 15.24 -8.61 -21.91
C GLN A 237 15.31 -10.10 -22.27
N ASN A 238 16.20 -10.82 -21.60
CA ASN A 238 16.23 -12.28 -21.60
C ASN A 238 15.54 -12.81 -20.33
N ILE A 239 14.50 -13.62 -20.51
CA ILE A 239 13.73 -14.26 -19.44
C ILE A 239 14.28 -15.67 -19.21
N ALA A 240 14.77 -15.92 -18.00
CA ALA A 240 15.27 -17.23 -17.62
C ALA A 240 14.13 -18.27 -17.45
N GLY A 241 14.43 -19.53 -17.72
CA GLY A 241 13.53 -20.66 -17.45
C GLY A 241 12.37 -20.82 -18.44
N VAL A 242 12.51 -20.27 -19.65
CA VAL A 242 11.54 -20.42 -20.74
C VAL A 242 11.65 -21.82 -21.37
N HIS A 243 10.51 -22.44 -21.64
CA HIS A 243 10.38 -23.76 -22.28
C HIS A 243 9.43 -23.69 -23.48
N LYS A 244 9.43 -24.74 -24.32
CA LYS A 244 8.48 -24.83 -25.46
C LYS A 244 7.00 -24.77 -25.03
N SER A 245 6.69 -25.15 -23.79
CA SER A 245 5.34 -25.08 -23.22
C SER A 245 4.98 -23.69 -22.67
N THR A 246 5.93 -22.79 -22.49
CA THR A 246 5.69 -21.45 -21.95
C THR A 246 4.75 -20.67 -22.87
N LYS A 247 3.81 -19.92 -22.27
CA LYS A 247 2.94 -18.99 -22.99
C LYS A 247 2.92 -17.62 -22.33
N MET A 248 2.72 -16.61 -23.16
CA MET A 248 2.72 -15.20 -22.78
C MET A 248 1.43 -14.53 -23.24
N VAL A 249 0.91 -13.64 -22.39
CA VAL A 249 -0.16 -12.69 -22.75
C VAL A 249 0.22 -11.32 -22.20
N ALA A 250 0.13 -10.27 -23.02
CA ALA A 250 0.38 -8.91 -22.53
C ALA A 250 -0.88 -8.33 -21.87
N LEU A 251 -0.74 -7.75 -20.68
CA LEU A 251 -1.85 -7.09 -19.98
C LEU A 251 -1.94 -5.62 -20.34
N ASN A 252 -0.78 -4.99 -20.51
CA ASN A 252 -0.64 -3.60 -20.91
C ASN A 252 0.73 -3.41 -21.60
N SER A 253 1.09 -2.17 -21.90
CA SER A 253 2.34 -1.86 -22.61
C SER A 253 3.63 -2.10 -21.80
N THR A 254 3.51 -2.47 -20.52
CA THR A 254 4.64 -2.62 -19.59
C THR A 254 4.62 -3.92 -18.80
N HIS A 255 3.50 -4.65 -18.77
CA HIS A 255 3.37 -5.91 -18.03
C HIS A 255 2.89 -7.02 -18.95
N ILE A 256 3.55 -8.16 -18.82
CA ILE A 256 3.19 -9.41 -19.48
C ILE A 256 2.94 -10.47 -18.41
N VAL A 257 2.04 -11.41 -18.68
CA VAL A 257 1.87 -12.62 -17.90
C VAL A 257 2.60 -13.74 -18.60
N LEU A 258 3.42 -14.45 -17.84
CA LEU A 258 4.14 -15.64 -18.28
C LEU A 258 3.59 -16.84 -17.51
N ALA A 259 3.21 -17.89 -18.22
CA ALA A 259 2.77 -19.16 -17.65
C ALA A 259 3.66 -20.30 -18.16
N GLY A 260 4.16 -21.13 -17.24
CA GLY A 260 5.02 -22.27 -17.56
C GLY A 260 6.50 -21.93 -17.71
N CYS A 261 6.95 -20.83 -17.12
CA CYS A 261 8.38 -20.59 -16.90
C CYS A 261 8.81 -21.36 -15.65
N THR A 262 10.03 -21.93 -15.64
CA THR A 262 10.59 -22.54 -14.43
C THR A 262 11.29 -21.50 -13.59
N LYS A 263 10.80 -21.31 -12.37
CA LYS A 263 11.44 -20.48 -11.34
C LYS A 263 11.50 -21.31 -10.06
N ASP A 264 12.64 -21.31 -9.38
CA ASP A 264 12.86 -22.08 -8.14
C ASP A 264 12.51 -23.58 -8.30
N LYS A 265 12.84 -24.17 -9.46
CA LYS A 265 12.56 -25.58 -9.84
C LYS A 265 11.07 -25.93 -9.96
N GLN A 266 10.18 -24.95 -9.98
CA GLN A 266 8.74 -25.13 -10.16
C GLN A 266 8.25 -24.34 -11.38
N ASP A 267 7.22 -24.86 -12.04
CA ASP A 267 6.57 -24.13 -13.13
C ASP A 267 5.61 -23.09 -12.55
N VAL A 268 5.79 -21.83 -12.95
CA VAL A 268 5.08 -20.69 -12.36
C VAL A 268 4.20 -19.96 -13.38
N ILE A 269 3.17 -19.31 -12.85
CA ILE A 269 2.44 -18.23 -13.51
C ILE A 269 2.79 -16.92 -12.80
N GLY A 270 3.18 -15.89 -13.54
CA GLY A 270 3.54 -14.61 -12.94
C GLY A 270 3.35 -13.41 -13.86
N ILE A 271 3.11 -12.26 -13.25
CA ILE A 271 3.13 -10.96 -13.90
C ILE A 271 4.57 -10.47 -13.89
N TYR A 272 5.12 -10.26 -15.08
CA TYR A 272 6.46 -9.79 -15.33
C TYR A 272 6.41 -8.34 -15.82
N ASP A 273 7.10 -7.45 -15.12
CA ASP A 273 7.28 -6.06 -15.52
C ASP A 273 8.44 -5.97 -16.52
N VAL A 274 8.08 -5.61 -17.74
CA VAL A 274 8.99 -5.51 -18.88
C VAL A 274 9.90 -4.29 -18.78
N LYS A 275 9.50 -3.22 -18.09
CA LYS A 275 10.36 -2.04 -17.92
C LYS A 275 11.53 -2.31 -16.99
N PHE A 276 11.28 -3.05 -15.92
CA PHE A 276 12.28 -3.31 -14.87
C PHE A 276 12.90 -4.72 -14.97
N GLY A 277 12.36 -5.60 -15.80
CA GLY A 277 12.90 -6.93 -16.06
C GLY A 277 12.76 -7.89 -14.89
N ALA A 278 11.67 -7.79 -14.14
CA ALA A 278 11.44 -8.58 -12.96
C ALA A 278 9.99 -9.05 -12.84
N TYR A 279 9.79 -10.18 -12.16
CA TYR A 279 8.47 -10.62 -11.73
C TYR A 279 7.98 -9.72 -10.59
N GLU A 280 6.85 -9.05 -10.78
CA GLU A 280 6.18 -8.29 -9.71
C GLU A 280 5.45 -9.25 -8.76
N VAL A 281 4.80 -10.27 -9.32
CA VAL A 281 4.12 -11.33 -8.56
C VAL A 281 4.14 -12.63 -9.35
N TRP A 282 4.28 -13.76 -8.66
CA TRP A 282 4.22 -15.09 -9.26
C TRP A 282 3.60 -16.09 -8.30
N LYS A 283 3.02 -17.16 -8.85
CA LYS A 283 2.47 -18.30 -8.14
C LYS A 283 2.86 -19.59 -8.84
N THR A 284 2.90 -20.67 -8.07
CA THR A 284 3.13 -22.02 -8.58
C THR A 284 1.91 -22.51 -9.35
N LEU A 285 2.12 -23.09 -10.53
CA LEU A 285 1.04 -23.72 -11.26
C LEU A 285 0.53 -24.96 -10.50
N PRO A 286 -0.80 -25.19 -10.43
CA PRO A 286 -1.39 -26.28 -9.66
C PRO A 286 -0.91 -27.69 -10.09
N THR A 287 -0.50 -27.84 -11.35
CA THR A 287 -0.12 -29.13 -11.94
C THR A 287 1.29 -29.05 -12.50
N SER A 288 2.23 -29.72 -11.84
CA SER A 288 3.65 -29.81 -12.22
C SER A 288 3.88 -30.90 -13.28
N GLN A 289 3.35 -30.70 -14.49
CA GLN A 289 3.71 -31.54 -15.64
C GLN A 289 3.92 -30.68 -16.87
N LYS A 290 4.99 -31.00 -17.64
CA LYS A 290 5.36 -30.46 -18.97
C LYS A 290 4.27 -30.73 -20.00
N SER A 291 3.12 -30.11 -19.80
CA SER A 291 1.93 -30.21 -20.64
C SER A 291 1.82 -28.96 -21.50
N VAL A 292 1.04 -29.06 -22.58
CA VAL A 292 0.71 -27.90 -23.41
C VAL A 292 -0.09 -26.93 -22.57
N ILE A 293 0.48 -25.75 -22.28
CA ILE A 293 -0.19 -24.67 -21.57
C ILE A 293 -0.83 -23.75 -22.60
N LYS A 294 -2.05 -23.26 -22.29
CA LYS A 294 -2.63 -22.10 -22.97
C LYS A 294 -3.00 -21.04 -21.95
N LEU A 295 -2.80 -19.79 -22.32
CA LEU A 295 -3.01 -18.63 -21.47
C LEU A 295 -3.92 -17.62 -22.19
N PHE A 296 -4.92 -17.12 -21.49
CA PHE A 296 -5.82 -16.08 -21.97
C PHE A 296 -6.03 -15.04 -20.85
N ALA A 297 -6.17 -13.76 -21.19
CA ALA A 297 -6.51 -12.70 -20.24
C ALA A 297 -7.79 -12.01 -20.70
N LEU A 298 -8.81 -11.98 -19.83
CA LEU A 298 -10.10 -11.33 -20.10
C LEU A 298 -10.66 -10.72 -18.82
N GLY A 299 -11.05 -9.44 -18.88
CA GLY A 299 -11.86 -8.79 -17.84
C GLY A 299 -11.28 -8.87 -16.42
N GLY A 300 -9.97 -8.75 -16.24
CA GLY A 300 -9.32 -8.86 -14.91
C GLY A 300 -9.10 -10.29 -14.41
N HIS A 301 -9.31 -11.29 -15.28
CA HIS A 301 -9.07 -12.70 -14.99
C HIS A 301 -8.08 -13.31 -15.99
N LEU A 302 -7.21 -14.19 -15.50
CA LEU A 302 -6.32 -15.03 -16.29
C LEU A 302 -6.89 -16.44 -16.35
N PHE A 303 -7.01 -16.98 -17.56
CA PHE A 303 -7.46 -18.35 -17.78
C PHE A 303 -6.27 -19.17 -18.27
N VAL A 304 -5.92 -20.20 -17.53
CA VAL A 304 -4.82 -21.11 -17.84
C VAL A 304 -5.34 -22.50 -18.04
N LEU A 305 -5.20 -23.02 -19.25
CA LEU A 305 -5.42 -24.43 -19.52
C LEU A 305 -4.13 -25.19 -19.24
N CYS A 306 -4.15 -26.03 -18.22
CA CYS A 306 -3.07 -26.96 -17.91
C CYS A 306 -3.61 -28.38 -18.11
N HIS A 307 -3.00 -29.14 -19.02
CA HIS A 307 -3.39 -30.52 -19.32
C HIS A 307 -4.86 -30.67 -19.78
N ARG A 308 -5.79 -30.87 -18.85
CA ARG A 308 -7.23 -31.07 -19.12
C ARG A 308 -8.13 -30.18 -18.25
N THR A 309 -7.55 -29.31 -17.44
CA THR A 309 -8.23 -28.46 -16.48
C THR A 309 -8.01 -26.98 -16.82
N LEU A 310 -9.10 -26.22 -16.89
CA LEU A 310 -9.08 -24.79 -17.10
C LEU A 310 -9.14 -24.09 -15.74
N HIS A 311 -8.03 -23.49 -15.34
CA HIS A 311 -7.89 -22.69 -14.14
C HIS A 311 -8.15 -21.21 -14.43
N MET A 312 -8.78 -20.53 -13.50
CA MET A 312 -9.03 -19.10 -13.52
C MET A 312 -8.33 -18.45 -12.33
N PHE A 313 -7.61 -17.36 -12.57
CA PHE A 313 -6.98 -16.52 -11.56
C PHE A 313 -7.54 -15.10 -11.68
N SER A 314 -8.00 -14.49 -10.60
CA SER A 314 -8.20 -13.04 -10.59
C SER A 314 -6.84 -12.35 -10.56
N TYR A 315 -6.68 -11.22 -11.26
CA TYR A 315 -5.47 -10.42 -11.17
C TYR A 315 -5.80 -8.95 -10.99
N SER A 316 -4.93 -8.25 -10.26
CA SER A 316 -4.89 -6.79 -10.27
C SER A 316 -3.50 -6.37 -10.75
N CYS A 317 -3.45 -5.42 -11.68
CA CYS A 317 -2.18 -4.93 -12.24
C CYS A 317 -2.31 -3.42 -12.43
N HIS A 318 -1.33 -2.67 -11.93
CA HIS A 318 -1.31 -1.21 -11.97
C HIS A 318 -0.20 -0.74 -12.91
N SER A 319 -0.08 0.57 -13.13
CA SER A 319 1.07 1.10 -13.87
C SER A 319 2.38 0.81 -13.14
N SER A 320 3.38 0.41 -13.92
CA SER A 320 4.74 0.05 -13.45
C SER A 320 5.34 1.24 -12.70
N SER A 321 5.76 1.07 -11.45
CA SER A 321 6.44 2.11 -10.67
C SER A 321 7.58 1.52 -9.86
N LEU A 322 8.63 2.31 -9.62
CA LEU A 322 9.74 1.85 -8.77
C LEU A 322 9.25 1.51 -7.35
N ALA A 323 8.29 2.28 -6.84
CA ALA A 323 7.71 2.06 -5.52
C ALA A 323 6.92 0.74 -5.42
N SER A 324 6.27 0.28 -6.49
CA SER A 324 5.53 -1.00 -6.49
C SER A 324 6.48 -2.19 -6.44
N ILE A 325 7.59 -2.14 -7.18
CA ILE A 325 8.61 -3.19 -7.20
C ILE A 325 9.40 -3.25 -5.89
N LEU A 326 9.69 -2.10 -5.27
CA LEU A 326 10.42 -2.03 -4.00
C LEU A 326 9.54 -2.30 -2.77
N GLY A 327 8.24 -2.54 -2.95
CA GLY A 327 7.30 -2.73 -1.84
C GLY A 327 7.05 -1.48 -0.97
N GLN A 328 7.50 -0.31 -1.43
CA GLN A 328 7.38 0.97 -0.70
C GLN A 328 6.16 1.79 -1.12
N GLN A 329 5.36 1.30 -2.07
CA GLN A 329 4.17 2.00 -2.50
C GLN A 329 3.15 2.03 -1.36
N ARG A 330 3.04 3.19 -0.70
CA ARG A 330 2.03 3.44 0.32
C ARG A 330 0.67 3.13 -0.26
N VAL A 331 0.03 2.09 0.27
CA VAL A 331 -1.35 1.78 -0.06
C VAL A 331 -2.20 2.84 0.63
N ASN A 332 -2.62 3.88 -0.10
CA ASN A 332 -3.78 4.68 0.31
C ASN A 332 -5.02 3.80 0.18
N THR A 333 -5.20 2.86 1.10
CA THR A 333 -6.48 2.19 1.30
C THR A 333 -7.43 3.23 1.89
N GLN A 334 -8.22 3.89 1.04
CA GLN A 334 -9.64 3.88 1.35
C GLN A 334 -10.09 2.44 1.10
N PRO A 335 -10.51 1.69 2.13
CA PRO A 335 -10.96 0.32 1.95
C PRO A 335 -12.22 0.33 1.08
N GLN A 336 -12.11 -0.10 -0.18
CA GLN A 336 -13.27 -0.62 -0.89
C GLN A 336 -13.57 -2.00 -0.29
N GLY A 337 -14.37 -1.96 0.78
CA GLY A 337 -14.64 -3.08 1.67
C GLY A 337 -14.29 -2.67 3.09
N GLN A 338 -15.30 -2.28 3.87
CA GLN A 338 -15.16 -2.05 5.32
C GLN A 338 -14.53 -3.29 5.94
N THR A 339 -13.23 -3.27 6.21
CA THR A 339 -12.70 -4.12 7.27
C THR A 339 -13.37 -3.63 8.55
N PRO A 340 -14.20 -4.44 9.22
CA PRO A 340 -14.82 -4.03 10.47
C PRO A 340 -13.70 -3.61 11.44
N PRO A 341 -13.94 -2.60 12.29
CA PRO A 341 -12.97 -2.22 13.32
C PRO A 341 -12.59 -3.48 14.12
N PRO A 342 -11.33 -3.60 14.58
CA PRO A 342 -10.94 -4.70 15.44
C PRO A 342 -11.95 -4.80 16.59
N GLY A 343 -12.60 -5.96 16.72
CA GLY A 343 -13.59 -6.19 17.75
C GLY A 343 -12.98 -6.09 19.16
N PRO A 344 -13.83 -6.09 20.21
CA PRO A 344 -13.36 -6.01 21.59
C PRO A 344 -12.26 -7.03 21.88
N LEU A 345 -11.15 -6.54 22.44
CA LEU A 345 -10.02 -7.34 22.89
C LEU A 345 -10.49 -8.30 24.01
N SER A 346 -10.78 -9.55 23.67
CA SER A 346 -11.05 -10.59 24.66
C SER A 346 -9.97 -11.67 24.61
N TRP A 347 -9.15 -11.71 25.67
CA TRP A 347 -8.16 -12.77 25.89
C TRP A 347 -8.71 -13.95 26.72
N SER A 348 -10.00 -13.96 27.05
CA SER A 348 -10.65 -15.03 27.80
C SER A 348 -11.89 -15.56 27.07
N LYS A 349 -11.95 -16.88 26.83
CA LYS A 349 -13.12 -17.55 26.22
C LYS A 349 -14.34 -17.63 27.14
N THR A 350 -14.34 -16.94 28.28
CA THR A 350 -15.39 -17.03 29.29
C THR A 350 -16.10 -15.70 29.44
N LYS A 351 -17.35 -15.72 28.98
CA LYS A 351 -18.36 -14.66 28.99
C LYS A 351 -18.05 -13.49 28.04
N LEU A 352 -18.53 -13.61 26.79
CA LEU A 352 -19.21 -12.47 26.19
C LEU A 352 -20.32 -12.08 27.17
N SER A 353 -20.07 -11.09 28.03
CA SER A 353 -21.18 -10.24 28.46
C SER A 353 -21.85 -9.75 27.18
N PRO A 354 -23.19 -9.77 27.07
CA PRO A 354 -23.86 -9.22 25.90
C PRO A 354 -23.25 -7.84 25.65
N SER A 355 -22.82 -7.59 24.42
CA SER A 355 -22.52 -6.25 23.94
C SER A 355 -23.51 -5.29 24.60
N ASN A 356 -23.04 -4.32 25.38
CA ASN A 356 -23.91 -3.35 26.03
C ASN A 356 -24.66 -2.60 24.90
N THR A 357 -25.80 -3.13 24.46
CA THR A 357 -26.62 -2.59 23.37
C THR A 357 -27.09 -1.18 23.72
N GLU A 358 -27.11 -0.85 25.01
CA GLU A 358 -27.35 0.48 25.55
C GLU A 358 -26.13 1.40 25.43
N ALA A 359 -24.91 0.92 25.68
CA ALA A 359 -23.69 1.72 25.52
C ALA A 359 -23.45 2.07 24.05
N SER A 360 -23.55 1.12 23.11
CA SER A 360 -23.42 1.39 21.68
C SER A 360 -24.51 2.34 21.14
N LYS A 361 -25.73 2.30 21.71
CA LYS A 361 -26.78 3.31 21.45
C LYS A 361 -26.38 4.68 22.00
N LEU A 362 -25.90 4.76 23.23
CA LEU A 362 -25.46 6.02 23.85
C LEU A 362 -24.24 6.63 23.13
N TYR A 363 -23.32 5.81 22.61
CA TYR A 363 -22.21 6.26 21.76
C TYR A 363 -22.72 6.82 20.42
N SER A 364 -23.69 6.15 19.78
CA SER A 364 -24.32 6.67 18.56
C SER A 364 -25.07 7.97 18.82
N GLU A 365 -25.67 8.16 19.99
CA GLU A 365 -26.30 9.42 20.40
C GLU A 365 -25.30 10.54 20.67
N LEU A 366 -24.11 10.20 21.23
CA LEU A 366 -23.00 11.15 21.44
C LEU A 366 -22.26 11.52 20.16
N GLN A 367 -22.36 10.72 19.09
CA GLN A 367 -21.83 11.06 17.78
C GLN A 367 -22.79 11.96 16.99
N ASN A 368 -24.10 11.89 17.26
CA ASN A 368 -25.11 12.65 16.54
C ASN A 368 -25.20 14.12 17.00
N ILE A 369 -24.99 15.04 16.05
CA ILE A 369 -25.01 16.51 16.26
C ILE A 369 -26.39 17.02 16.71
N SER A 370 -27.48 16.32 16.34
CA SER A 370 -28.86 16.74 16.60
C SER A 370 -29.36 16.47 18.03
N VAL A 371 -28.75 15.53 18.76
CA VAL A 371 -29.28 14.99 20.03
C VAL A 371 -28.65 15.61 21.29
N ALA A 372 -27.42 16.13 21.20
CA ALA A 372 -26.75 16.83 22.29
C ALA A 372 -26.30 18.22 21.82
N LYS A 373 -27.23 19.18 21.83
CA LYS A 373 -26.99 20.55 21.30
C LYS A 373 -26.29 21.46 22.30
N THR A 374 -26.34 21.13 23.59
CA THR A 374 -25.78 21.95 24.67
C THR A 374 -24.69 21.22 25.45
N GLN A 375 -23.68 21.96 25.89
CA GLN A 375 -22.53 21.45 26.66
C GLN A 375 -22.94 20.61 27.88
N LYS A 376 -23.96 21.06 28.64
CA LYS A 376 -24.44 20.36 29.85
C LYS A 376 -25.16 19.04 29.57
N GLU A 377 -25.89 18.94 28.46
CA GLU A 377 -26.55 17.68 28.07
C GLU A 377 -25.54 16.64 27.61
N PHE A 378 -24.51 17.08 26.89
CA PHE A 378 -23.39 16.24 26.47
C PHE A 378 -22.61 15.70 27.68
N GLU A 379 -22.25 16.58 28.62
CA GLU A 379 -21.58 16.21 29.89
C GLU A 379 -22.39 15.19 30.70
N LYS A 380 -23.69 15.43 30.86
CA LYS A 380 -24.57 14.53 31.64
C LYS A 380 -24.67 13.14 31.00
N LYS A 381 -24.77 13.07 29.67
CA LYS A 381 -24.79 11.80 28.93
C LYS A 381 -23.46 11.08 29.03
N PHE A 382 -22.34 11.77 28.86
CA PHE A 382 -21.00 11.19 29.00
C PHE A 382 -20.76 10.63 30.41
N LEU A 383 -21.09 11.39 31.46
CA LEU A 383 -20.99 10.91 32.85
C LEU A 383 -21.91 9.72 33.15
N SER A 384 -23.06 9.60 32.46
CA SER A 384 -23.92 8.41 32.59
C SER A 384 -23.29 7.16 31.98
N ILE A 385 -22.55 7.29 30.88
CA ILE A 385 -21.78 6.19 30.28
C ILE A 385 -20.67 5.74 31.24
N LEU A 386 -19.95 6.70 31.82
CA LEU A 386 -18.88 6.40 32.78
C LEU A 386 -19.41 5.65 34.01
N LYS A 387 -20.57 6.07 34.55
CA LYS A 387 -21.23 5.40 35.68
C LYS A 387 -21.70 3.98 35.35
N ASN A 388 -22.15 3.74 34.12
CA ASN A 388 -22.64 2.42 33.71
C ASN A 388 -21.51 1.37 33.57
N HIS A 389 -20.25 1.81 33.40
CA HIS A 389 -19.11 0.92 33.22
C HIS A 389 -18.31 0.64 34.51
N GLY A 390 -18.66 1.26 35.65
CA GLY A 390 -17.98 1.03 36.94
C GLY A 390 -16.48 1.40 36.93
N ASP A 391 -15.72 0.89 37.89
CA ASP A 391 -14.27 1.14 38.06
C ASP A 391 -13.38 0.38 37.05
N ASP A 392 -13.95 -0.39 36.10
CA ASP A 392 -13.17 -1.20 35.16
C ASP A 392 -13.20 -0.59 33.73
N PRO A 393 -12.22 0.27 33.37
CA PRO A 393 -12.16 0.97 32.08
C PRO A 393 -11.84 0.07 30.89
N SER A 394 -11.56 -1.21 31.12
CA SER A 394 -11.12 -2.18 30.09
C SER A 394 -12.17 -2.44 29.01
N GLY A 395 -13.46 -2.32 29.34
CA GLY A 395 -14.56 -2.42 28.38
C GLY A 395 -14.74 -1.20 27.47
N LEU A 396 -14.14 -0.04 27.80
CA LEU A 396 -14.17 1.19 26.98
C LEU A 396 -13.05 1.21 25.93
N LEU A 397 -11.98 0.43 26.14
CA LEU A 397 -10.83 0.31 25.24
C LEU A 397 -11.15 -0.42 23.93
N SER A 398 -12.29 -1.11 23.84
CA SER A 398 -12.69 -1.85 22.65
C SER A 398 -13.15 -0.98 21.49
N GLU A 399 -13.45 0.30 21.71
CA GLU A 399 -14.00 1.19 20.68
C GLU A 399 -13.13 2.45 20.49
N THR A 400 -11.88 2.26 20.08
CA THR A 400 -10.92 3.36 19.82
C THR A 400 -11.45 4.38 18.82
N SER A 401 -12.18 3.93 17.79
CA SER A 401 -12.83 4.82 16.83
C SER A 401 -13.90 5.70 17.49
N THR A 402 -14.71 5.16 18.39
CA THR A 402 -15.77 5.92 19.06
C THR A 402 -15.18 7.03 19.92
N MET A 403 -14.11 6.74 20.67
CA MET A 403 -13.40 7.72 21.49
C MET A 403 -12.75 8.82 20.66
N GLU A 404 -12.16 8.48 19.51
CA GLU A 404 -11.63 9.47 18.58
C GLU A 404 -12.71 10.47 18.12
N HIS A 405 -13.91 9.99 17.77
CA HIS A 405 -15.00 10.88 17.36
C HIS A 405 -15.51 11.77 18.51
N ILE A 406 -15.55 11.26 19.73
CA ILE A 406 -15.93 12.04 20.93
C ILE A 406 -14.92 13.15 21.18
N VAL A 407 -13.62 12.84 21.18
CA VAL A 407 -12.56 13.82 21.37
C VAL A 407 -12.57 14.87 20.25
N GLN A 408 -12.71 14.44 19.00
CA GLN A 408 -12.80 15.37 17.86
C GLN A 408 -14.01 16.30 17.97
N ARG A 409 -15.15 15.82 18.47
CA ARG A 409 -16.33 16.65 18.70
C ARG A 409 -16.09 17.70 19.80
N CYS A 410 -15.47 17.31 20.91
CA CYS A 410 -15.12 18.24 21.99
C CYS A 410 -14.15 19.34 21.56
N VAL A 411 -13.25 19.04 20.62
CA VAL A 411 -12.23 20.00 20.15
C VAL A 411 -12.71 20.87 18.99
N LYS A 412 -13.47 20.31 18.02
CA LYS A 412 -13.86 21.04 16.79
C LYS A 412 -15.06 21.97 16.99
N ASP A 413 -15.97 21.66 17.90
CA ASP A 413 -17.13 22.52 18.20
C ASP A 413 -16.77 23.51 19.31
N GLU A 414 -16.48 24.77 18.96
CA GLU A 414 -16.13 25.84 19.92
C GLU A 414 -17.21 26.08 21.00
N LYS A 415 -18.48 25.75 20.70
CA LYS A 415 -19.61 25.87 21.65
C LYS A 415 -19.71 24.70 22.64
N LEU A 416 -18.88 23.66 22.50
CA LEU A 416 -18.94 22.41 23.27
C LEU A 416 -17.67 22.14 24.09
N TRP A 417 -16.74 23.10 24.21
CA TRP A 417 -15.55 22.91 25.05
C TRP A 417 -15.94 22.57 26.49
N SER A 418 -15.79 21.30 26.86
CA SER A 418 -16.14 20.78 28.18
C SER A 418 -14.88 20.33 28.89
N HIS A 419 -14.39 21.21 29.77
CA HIS A 419 -13.27 20.93 30.66
C HIS A 419 -13.45 19.59 31.40
N ASN A 420 -14.64 19.38 32.00
CA ASN A 420 -14.92 18.20 32.80
C ASN A 420 -14.91 16.90 31.99
N VAL A 421 -15.44 16.89 30.75
CA VAL A 421 -15.41 15.66 29.92
C VAL A 421 -13.98 15.32 29.51
N LEU A 422 -13.19 16.31 29.09
CA LEU A 422 -11.80 16.10 28.70
C LEU A 422 -10.93 15.69 29.90
N GLU A 423 -11.16 16.29 31.07
CA GLU A 423 -10.53 15.89 32.34
C GLU A 423 -10.82 14.42 32.64
N GLN A 424 -12.09 13.99 32.60
CA GLN A 424 -12.44 12.59 32.84
C GLN A 424 -11.84 11.65 31.78
N LEU A 425 -11.81 12.04 30.51
CA LEU A 425 -11.16 11.26 29.44
C LEU A 425 -9.66 11.08 29.69
N LEU A 426 -8.97 12.11 30.19
CA LEU A 426 -7.56 12.05 30.55
C LEU A 426 -7.33 11.19 31.79
N VAL A 427 -8.12 11.37 32.85
CA VAL A 427 -8.03 10.58 34.10
C VAL A 427 -8.22 9.09 33.83
N HIS A 428 -9.19 8.73 33.00
CA HIS A 428 -9.45 7.34 32.62
C HIS A 428 -8.54 6.82 31.49
N ARG A 429 -7.59 7.63 30.98
CA ARG A 429 -6.65 7.28 29.89
C ARG A 429 -7.35 6.81 28.60
N LEU A 430 -8.48 7.44 28.27
CA LEU A 430 -9.33 7.08 27.12
C LEU A 430 -9.06 7.95 25.87
N VAL A 431 -8.14 8.92 25.95
CA VAL A 431 -7.76 9.76 24.81
C VAL A 431 -6.81 8.99 23.89
N PRO A 432 -7.18 8.73 22.62
CA PRO A 432 -6.27 8.07 21.67
C PRO A 432 -5.06 8.95 21.36
N ASN A 433 -3.86 8.36 21.21
CA ASN A 433 -2.63 9.13 20.94
C ASN A 433 -2.73 10.01 19.69
N ARG A 434 -3.48 9.56 18.68
CA ARG A 434 -3.73 10.31 17.44
C ARG A 434 -4.39 11.68 17.71
N CYS A 435 -5.23 11.78 18.75
CA CYS A 435 -6.02 12.97 19.05
C CYS A 435 -5.31 13.97 19.98
N ILE A 436 -4.13 13.63 20.51
CA ILE A 436 -3.43 14.47 21.50
C ILE A 436 -3.07 15.83 20.91
N LYS A 437 -2.69 15.87 19.62
CA LYS A 437 -2.36 17.11 18.94
C LYS A 437 -3.55 18.06 18.89
N GLU A 438 -4.72 17.56 18.48
CA GLU A 438 -5.95 18.34 18.41
C GLU A 438 -6.39 18.81 19.80
N VAL A 439 -6.28 17.94 20.82
CA VAL A 439 -6.56 18.32 22.21
C VAL A 439 -5.63 19.43 22.68
N ALA A 440 -4.33 19.34 22.38
CA ALA A 440 -3.36 20.38 22.73
C ALA A 440 -3.69 21.72 22.07
N GLU A 441 -4.05 21.72 20.78
CA GLU A 441 -4.50 22.93 20.07
C GLU A 441 -5.78 23.50 20.69
N GLY A 442 -6.73 22.65 21.10
CA GLY A 442 -7.95 23.06 21.79
C GLY A 442 -7.68 23.68 23.17
N ILE A 443 -6.74 23.12 23.94
CA ILE A 443 -6.33 23.64 25.26
C ILE A 443 -5.75 25.04 25.12
N VAL A 444 -4.86 25.24 24.15
CA VAL A 444 -4.22 26.54 23.89
C VAL A 444 -5.23 27.58 23.43
N LYS A 445 -6.18 27.21 22.54
CA LYS A 445 -7.23 28.13 22.06
C LYS A 445 -8.20 28.60 23.15
N ASN A 446 -8.52 27.75 24.11
CA ASN A 446 -9.47 28.06 25.20
C ASN A 446 -8.79 28.52 26.49
N GLU A 447 -7.46 28.69 26.47
CA GLU A 447 -6.62 29.11 27.60
C GLU A 447 -6.78 28.26 28.89
N ASP A 448 -6.99 26.95 28.74
CA ASP A 448 -7.31 26.04 29.85
C ASP A 448 -6.05 25.45 30.51
N VAL A 449 -5.39 26.27 31.34
CA VAL A 449 -4.15 25.89 32.04
C VAL A 449 -4.31 24.69 33.00
N PRO A 450 -5.42 24.52 33.75
CA PRO A 450 -5.63 23.34 34.59
C PRO A 450 -5.68 22.03 33.77
N LEU A 451 -6.34 22.03 32.61
CA LEU A 451 -6.40 20.85 31.74
C LEU A 451 -5.04 20.54 31.11
N LEU A 452 -4.26 21.58 30.77
CA LEU A 452 -2.86 21.45 30.33
C LEU A 452 -2.01 20.72 31.38
N LEU A 453 -2.12 21.12 32.64
CA LEU A 453 -1.41 20.48 33.75
C LEU A 453 -1.79 19.01 33.92
N GLN A 454 -3.07 18.68 33.77
CA GLN A 454 -3.54 17.29 33.82
C GLN A 454 -3.02 16.46 32.64
N CYS A 455 -3.03 17.03 31.44
CA CYS A 455 -2.45 16.40 30.25
C CYS A 455 -0.96 16.08 30.47
N LEU A 456 -0.18 17.04 30.98
CA LEU A 456 1.23 16.83 31.32
C LEU A 456 1.42 15.79 32.44
N ASN A 457 0.50 15.62 33.38
CA ASN A 457 0.66 14.62 34.44
C ASN A 457 0.28 13.21 33.99
N LEU A 458 -0.75 13.07 33.15
CA LEU A 458 -1.39 11.79 32.86
C LEU A 458 -0.96 11.16 31.53
N VAL A 459 -0.57 11.98 30.55
CA VAL A 459 -0.19 11.52 29.20
C VAL A 459 1.32 11.35 29.12
N ASN A 460 1.79 10.14 28.78
CA ASN A 460 3.22 9.86 28.70
C ASN A 460 3.84 10.24 27.35
N ASP A 461 3.10 10.05 26.26
CA ASP A 461 3.57 10.17 24.89
C ASP A 461 2.91 11.39 24.22
N ILE A 462 3.47 12.56 24.49
CA ILE A 462 2.97 13.84 23.95
C ILE A 462 3.85 14.22 22.74
N PRO A 463 3.28 14.46 21.56
CA PRO A 463 4.05 14.89 20.39
C PRO A 463 4.89 16.14 20.66
N GLU A 464 6.08 16.22 20.08
CA GLU A 464 7.02 17.34 20.25
C GLU A 464 6.42 18.68 19.83
N GLU A 465 5.61 18.66 18.76
CA GLU A 465 4.86 19.83 18.28
C GLU A 465 3.92 20.37 19.38
N SER A 466 3.24 19.48 20.11
CA SER A 466 2.34 19.84 21.22
C SER A 466 3.12 20.36 22.44
N LEU A 467 4.28 19.80 22.76
CA LEU A 467 5.15 20.31 23.83
C LEU A 467 5.64 21.73 23.53
N CYS A 468 6.05 22.00 22.29
CA CYS A 468 6.48 23.33 21.86
C CYS A 468 5.32 24.33 21.91
N MET A 469 4.11 23.91 21.49
CA MET A 469 2.90 24.73 21.60
C MET A 469 2.58 25.08 23.06
N PHE A 470 2.63 24.11 23.98
CA PHE A 470 2.42 24.36 25.40
C PHE A 470 3.47 25.30 25.99
N THR A 471 4.73 25.13 25.60
CA THR A 471 5.84 26.00 26.05
C THR A 471 5.61 27.44 25.62
N ASN A 472 5.32 27.68 24.34
CA ASN A 472 5.08 29.02 23.81
C ASN A 472 3.83 29.67 24.42
N PHE A 473 2.78 28.89 24.65
CA PHE A 473 1.55 29.35 25.30
C PHE A 473 1.80 29.78 26.75
N ILE A 474 2.40 28.92 27.58
CA ILE A 474 2.60 29.19 29.01
C ILE A 474 3.53 30.38 29.27
N LEU A 475 4.54 30.60 28.41
CA LEU A 475 5.41 31.77 28.51
C LEU A 475 4.66 33.09 28.19
N GLY A 476 3.64 33.04 27.31
CA GLY A 476 2.81 34.20 26.94
C GLY A 476 1.61 34.50 27.85
N VAL A 477 1.16 33.55 28.67
CA VAL A 477 -0.03 33.69 29.55
C VAL A 477 0.23 34.61 30.74
N GLU A 478 -0.80 35.29 31.27
CA GLU A 478 -0.68 36.09 32.50
C GLU A 478 -0.36 35.23 33.74
N ASP A 479 0.50 35.73 34.62
CA ASP A 479 0.94 34.99 35.83
C ASP A 479 -0.21 34.67 36.80
N SER A 480 -1.28 35.46 36.79
CA SER A 480 -2.50 35.27 37.60
C SER A 480 -3.18 33.93 37.28
N ILE A 481 -3.38 33.64 35.99
CA ILE A 481 -4.06 32.44 35.48
C ILE A 481 -3.23 31.18 35.79
N ALA A 482 -1.91 31.27 35.58
CA ALA A 482 -0.98 30.18 35.89
C ALA A 482 -1.00 29.86 37.40
N ALA A 483 -1.00 30.88 38.27
CA ALA A 483 -1.03 30.70 39.72
C ALA A 483 -2.33 30.07 40.22
N GLU A 484 -3.48 30.45 39.65
CA GLU A 484 -4.77 29.83 39.99
C GLU A 484 -4.83 28.35 39.61
N ALA A 485 -4.30 27.98 38.44
CA ALA A 485 -4.27 26.60 37.99
C ALA A 485 -3.38 25.71 38.88
N VAL A 486 -2.19 26.21 39.26
CA VAL A 486 -1.27 25.48 40.14
C VAL A 486 -1.84 25.32 41.55
N LYS A 487 -2.52 26.34 42.09
CA LYS A 487 -3.21 26.25 43.39
C LYS A 487 -4.32 25.21 43.39
N LYS A 488 -5.11 25.13 42.31
CA LYS A 488 -6.16 24.09 42.15
C LYS A 488 -5.57 22.67 42.11
N SER A 489 -4.33 22.50 41.68
CA SER A 489 -3.63 21.21 41.69
C SER A 489 -3.04 20.80 43.05
N GLY A 490 -3.25 21.60 44.11
CA GLY A 490 -2.86 21.27 45.49
C GLY A 490 -1.42 21.63 45.87
N ILE A 491 -0.72 22.43 45.06
CA ILE A 491 0.67 22.82 45.30
C ILE A 491 0.70 24.19 46.01
N SER A 492 1.38 24.25 47.15
CA SER A 492 1.60 25.49 47.89
C SER A 492 2.74 26.28 47.26
N LEU A 493 2.42 27.42 46.66
CA LEU A 493 3.38 28.39 46.14
C LEU A 493 4.05 29.13 47.31
N MET A 494 5.37 29.04 47.46
CA MET A 494 6.13 29.78 48.47
C MET A 494 6.61 31.11 47.86
N GLY A 495 6.02 32.22 48.32
CA GLY A 495 6.17 33.52 47.69
C GLY A 495 7.62 34.01 47.47
N LYS A 496 7.80 34.62 46.29
CA LYS A 496 8.93 35.41 45.74
C LYS A 496 10.34 34.81 45.91
N SER A 497 10.72 33.98 44.95
CA SER A 497 12.10 33.79 44.51
C SER A 497 12.51 34.87 43.49
N ASP A 498 13.80 35.24 43.45
CA ASP A 498 14.42 36.08 42.39
C ASP A 498 14.56 35.34 41.04
N SER A 499 13.57 34.51 40.69
CA SER A 499 13.57 33.72 39.45
C SER A 499 13.07 34.56 38.26
N PRO A 500 13.62 34.35 37.04
CA PRO A 500 13.18 35.08 35.85
C PRO A 500 11.73 34.74 35.42
N LEU A 501 11.20 33.60 35.89
CA LEU A 501 9.80 33.20 35.73
C LEU A 501 9.08 33.19 37.07
N SER A 502 7.76 33.41 37.05
CA SER A 502 6.89 33.18 38.20
C SER A 502 6.92 31.70 38.62
N GLU A 503 6.82 31.43 39.92
CA GLU A 503 6.90 30.07 40.49
C GLU A 503 5.88 29.11 39.83
N ALA A 504 4.69 29.62 39.50
CA ALA A 504 3.65 28.86 38.81
C ALA A 504 4.04 28.48 37.37
N LYS A 505 4.56 29.42 36.57
CA LYS A 505 5.05 29.13 35.22
C LYS A 505 6.24 28.18 35.25
N GLY A 506 7.18 28.42 36.16
CA GLY A 506 8.35 27.56 36.36
C GLY A 506 7.96 26.11 36.64
N HIS A 507 6.95 25.89 37.51
CA HIS A 507 6.44 24.54 37.78
C HIS A 507 5.92 23.82 36.52
N ILE A 508 5.18 24.53 35.66
CA ILE A 508 4.63 23.96 34.42
C ILE A 508 5.75 23.66 33.42
N ILE A 509 6.68 24.60 33.22
CA ILE A 509 7.84 24.42 32.33
C ILE A 509 8.69 23.24 32.79
N ASN A 510 8.93 23.09 34.09
CA ASN A 510 9.65 21.94 34.64
C ASN A 510 8.99 20.60 34.31
N LYS A 511 7.65 20.55 34.27
CA LYS A 511 6.92 19.35 33.83
C LYS A 511 7.06 19.10 32.34
N ILE A 512 7.14 20.14 31.51
CA ILE A 512 7.36 20.00 30.07
C ILE A 512 8.77 19.48 29.79
N VAL A 513 9.80 20.06 30.42
CA VAL A 513 11.21 19.64 30.24
C VAL A 513 11.44 18.18 30.68
N LYS A 514 10.66 17.69 31.66
CA LYS A 514 10.70 16.28 32.09
C LYS A 514 10.12 15.29 31.10
N LYS A 515 9.36 15.73 30.09
CA LYS A 515 8.72 14.80 29.13
C LYS A 515 9.76 14.22 28.17
N PRO A 516 9.59 12.95 27.75
CA PRO A 516 10.43 12.38 26.72
C PRO A 516 10.19 13.11 25.39
N TYR A 517 11.27 13.40 24.68
CA TYR A 517 11.25 13.99 23.34
C TYR A 517 12.35 13.36 22.48
N ASN A 518 12.19 13.42 21.16
CA ASN A 518 13.25 13.07 20.21
C ASN A 518 14.00 14.32 19.74
N ASP A 519 15.31 14.35 19.97
CA ASP A 519 16.19 15.49 19.64
C ASP A 519 16.08 15.95 18.18
N ILE A 520 15.87 15.03 17.22
CA ILE A 520 15.78 15.38 15.79
C ILE A 520 14.44 16.05 15.46
N PHE A 521 13.34 15.53 16.00
CA PHE A 521 11.99 16.01 15.66
C PHE A 521 11.61 17.29 16.42
N ILE A 522 12.11 17.45 17.65
CA ILE A 522 11.81 18.64 18.46
C ILE A 522 12.48 19.90 17.87
N ILE A 523 13.66 19.78 17.25
CA ILE A 523 14.37 20.93 16.64
C ILE A 523 13.50 21.65 15.61
N GLU A 524 12.85 20.92 14.71
CA GLU A 524 11.96 21.52 13.70
C GLU A 524 10.73 22.20 14.36
N CYS A 525 10.25 21.64 15.47
CA CYS A 525 9.10 22.16 16.21
C CYS A 525 9.42 23.42 17.03
N LEU A 526 10.64 23.54 17.56
CA LEU A 526 11.09 24.66 18.40
C LEU A 526 11.10 25.99 17.63
N HIS A 527 11.33 25.97 16.32
CA HIS A 527 11.22 27.15 15.46
C HIS A 527 9.85 27.85 15.51
N ARG A 528 8.81 27.18 16.04
CA ARG A 528 7.47 27.76 16.23
C ARG A 528 7.34 28.58 17.50
N ILE A 529 8.28 28.49 18.43
CA ILE A 529 8.34 29.31 19.63
C ILE A 529 8.87 30.69 19.24
N THR A 530 8.28 31.75 19.79
CA THR A 530 8.75 33.12 19.50
C THR A 530 10.15 33.33 20.08
N PHE A 531 11.00 34.08 19.39
CA PHE A 531 12.39 34.28 19.81
C PHE A 531 12.50 34.90 21.22
N GLN A 532 11.59 35.82 21.58
CA GLN A 532 11.54 36.38 22.94
C GLN A 532 11.27 35.29 24.00
N ASN A 533 10.33 34.38 23.74
CA ASN A 533 10.03 33.28 24.64
C ASN A 533 11.21 32.29 24.73
N VAL A 534 11.96 32.11 23.64
CA VAL A 534 13.21 31.31 23.66
C VAL A 534 14.24 31.93 24.59
N LEU A 535 14.45 33.25 24.55
CA LEU A 535 15.38 33.94 25.45
C LEU A 535 14.95 33.80 26.92
N THR A 536 13.68 34.06 27.23
CA THR A 536 13.14 33.90 28.59
C THR A 536 13.24 32.46 29.09
N LEU A 537 13.03 31.47 28.20
CA LEU A 537 13.20 30.06 28.53
C LEU A 537 14.67 29.72 28.79
N MET A 538 15.59 30.22 27.97
CA MET A 538 17.04 30.01 28.18
C MET A 538 17.51 30.64 29.49
N GLU A 539 17.09 31.86 29.82
CA GLU A 539 17.40 32.51 31.10
C GLU A 539 16.88 31.67 32.28
N TYR A 540 15.66 31.14 32.18
CA TYR A 540 15.09 30.27 33.21
C TYR A 540 15.85 28.96 33.36
N LEU A 541 16.22 28.29 32.26
CA LEU A 541 16.99 27.06 32.31
C LEU A 541 18.41 27.30 32.88
N CYS A 542 19.03 28.45 32.57
CA CYS A 542 20.30 28.86 33.20
C CYS A 542 20.13 29.07 34.71
N TYR A 543 19.04 29.73 35.13
CA TYR A 543 18.70 29.90 36.53
C TYR A 543 18.53 28.55 37.25
N LEU A 544 17.91 27.55 36.60
CA LEU A 544 17.78 26.20 37.15
C LEU A 544 19.12 25.49 37.34
N ILE A 545 20.07 25.67 36.42
CA ILE A 545 21.43 25.11 36.55
C ILE A 545 22.13 25.72 37.78
N SER A 546 22.00 27.03 37.98
CA SER A 546 22.64 27.73 39.09
C SER A 546 21.99 27.45 40.45
N ASN A 547 20.70 27.08 40.48
CA ASN A 547 19.91 26.88 41.70
C ASN A 547 19.29 25.46 41.77
N LEU A 548 20.12 24.43 41.66
CA LEU A 548 19.71 23.04 41.86
C LEU A 548 19.48 22.73 43.35
N ASP A 549 18.34 23.18 43.89
CA ASP A 549 17.97 22.88 45.27
C ASP A 549 17.23 21.52 45.37
N SER A 550 17.82 20.58 46.10
CA SER A 550 17.48 19.15 46.11
C SER A 550 16.14 18.77 46.77
N GLN A 551 15.32 19.73 47.20
CA GLN A 551 14.13 19.48 48.03
C GLN A 551 12.78 19.60 47.29
N VAL A 552 12.76 19.93 46.00
CA VAL A 552 11.50 20.07 45.23
C VAL A 552 11.35 18.93 44.23
N SER A 553 10.45 17.97 44.52
CA SER A 553 10.18 16.78 43.66
C SER A 553 9.79 17.10 42.22
N SER A 554 9.45 18.35 41.93
CA SER A 554 9.06 18.82 40.60
C SER A 554 10.23 19.28 39.71
N MET A 555 11.46 19.42 40.21
CA MET A 555 12.57 19.97 39.42
C MET A 555 13.14 18.93 38.43
N PRO A 556 13.44 19.29 37.16
CA PRO A 556 14.09 18.39 36.19
C PRO A 556 15.52 18.05 36.61
N ASP A 557 16.03 16.91 36.15
CA ASP A 557 17.43 16.55 36.38
C ASP A 557 18.36 17.45 35.56
N LEU A 558 19.59 17.67 36.03
CA LEU A 558 20.58 18.50 35.35
C LEU A 558 20.79 18.03 33.89
N ALA A 559 20.84 16.71 33.66
CA ALA A 559 20.96 16.16 32.32
C ALA A 559 19.78 16.56 31.41
N GLN A 560 18.55 16.57 31.94
CA GLN A 560 17.36 16.98 31.18
C GLN A 560 17.41 18.47 30.83
N ILE A 561 17.85 19.31 31.77
CA ILE A 561 18.00 20.75 31.57
C ILE A 561 19.06 21.03 30.51
N VAL A 562 20.25 20.43 30.64
CA VAL A 562 21.36 20.62 29.69
C VAL A 562 20.98 20.14 28.31
N ASN A 563 20.37 18.95 28.17
CA ASN A 563 19.93 18.45 26.87
C ASN A 563 18.91 19.39 26.22
N PHE A 564 17.96 19.93 27.00
CA PHE A 564 16.98 20.86 26.47
C PHE A 564 17.62 22.18 26.03
N ILE A 565 18.62 22.69 26.76
CA ILE A 565 19.42 23.86 26.33
C ILE A 565 20.17 23.56 25.03
N CYS A 566 20.82 22.40 24.91
CA CYS A 566 21.54 22.01 23.69
C CYS A 566 20.61 22.03 22.48
N VAL A 567 19.44 21.41 22.60
CA VAL A 567 18.43 21.36 21.54
C VAL A 567 17.90 22.77 21.20
N LEU A 568 17.69 23.64 22.18
CA LEU A 568 17.29 25.04 21.95
C LEU A 568 18.36 25.83 21.19
N VAL A 569 19.63 25.66 21.57
CA VAL A 569 20.76 26.31 20.90
C VAL A 569 20.90 25.81 19.47
N ASP A 570 20.77 24.49 19.24
CA ASP A 570 20.84 23.90 17.89
C ASP A 570 19.69 24.41 17.00
N ALA A 571 18.47 24.48 17.53
CA ALA A 571 17.31 24.98 16.80
C ALA A 571 17.42 26.48 16.47
N HIS A 572 17.86 27.32 17.42
CA HIS A 572 17.87 28.78 17.23
C HIS A 572 19.26 29.37 16.97
N TYR A 573 20.27 28.56 16.62
CA TYR A 573 21.67 28.97 16.46
C TYR A 573 21.84 30.26 15.65
N GLN A 574 21.24 30.33 14.46
CA GLN A 574 21.37 31.50 13.59
C GLN A 574 20.76 32.77 14.21
N GLN A 575 19.63 32.65 14.91
CA GLN A 575 18.97 33.79 15.55
C GLN A 575 19.74 34.24 16.81
N LEU A 576 20.26 33.30 17.59
CA LEU A 576 21.09 33.56 18.77
C LEU A 576 22.44 34.20 18.42
N VAL A 577 23.02 33.90 17.26
CA VAL A 577 24.31 34.49 16.87
C VAL A 577 24.14 35.91 16.32
N LEU A 578 23.03 36.17 15.62
CA LEU A 578 22.82 37.43 14.89
C LEU A 578 22.08 38.50 15.72
N SER A 579 21.31 38.12 16.74
CA SER A 579 20.51 39.06 17.52
C SER A 579 21.29 39.67 18.69
N PRO A 580 21.33 41.01 18.84
CA PRO A 580 22.02 41.65 19.96
C PRO A 580 21.38 41.31 21.32
N ASP A 581 20.07 41.10 21.36
CA ASP A 581 19.30 40.84 22.58
C ASP A 581 19.68 39.52 23.26
N SER A 582 20.30 38.60 22.51
CA SER A 582 20.70 37.28 23.01
C SER A 582 22.12 37.25 23.59
N GLN A 583 22.93 38.29 23.38
CA GLN A 583 24.34 38.30 23.78
C GLN A 583 24.51 38.17 25.30
N GLU A 584 23.68 38.88 26.07
CA GLU A 584 23.73 38.82 27.54
C GLU A 584 23.38 37.42 28.06
N VAL A 585 22.33 36.81 27.51
CA VAL A 585 21.88 35.46 27.87
C VAL A 585 22.96 34.41 27.52
N LEU A 586 23.62 34.55 26.36
CA LEU A 586 24.70 33.64 25.95
C LEU A 586 25.95 33.79 26.82
N ILE A 587 26.31 35.01 27.22
CA ILE A 587 27.42 35.25 28.15
C ILE A 587 27.11 34.62 29.51
N ASN A 588 25.90 34.81 30.02
CA ASN A 588 25.46 34.21 31.29
C ASN A 588 25.46 32.68 31.22
N LEU A 589 24.95 32.10 30.12
CA LEU A 589 25.00 30.65 29.89
C LEU A 589 26.44 30.14 29.88
N HIS A 590 27.35 30.80 29.15
CA HIS A 590 28.75 30.39 29.09
C HIS A 590 29.42 30.43 30.47
N GLN A 591 29.24 31.52 31.22
CA GLN A 591 29.76 31.65 32.59
C GLN A 591 29.19 30.57 33.53
N THR A 592 27.89 30.30 33.43
CA THR A 592 27.23 29.27 34.23
C THR A 592 27.78 27.88 33.90
N VAL A 593 27.94 27.55 32.62
CA VAL A 593 28.49 26.25 32.18
C VAL A 593 29.95 26.09 32.60
N GLU A 594 30.78 27.12 32.49
CA GLU A 594 32.17 27.06 32.96
C GLU A 594 32.24 26.84 34.48
N THR A 595 31.43 27.57 35.25
CA THR A 595 31.34 27.39 36.71
C THR A 595 30.92 25.97 37.09
N GLN A 596 29.92 25.40 36.40
CA GLN A 596 29.50 24.02 36.62
C GLN A 596 30.58 23.02 36.21
N ARG A 597 31.29 23.25 35.09
CA ARG A 597 32.39 22.41 34.65
C ARG A 597 33.50 22.34 35.70
N GLU A 598 33.88 23.49 36.25
CA GLU A 598 34.86 23.58 37.35
C GLU A 598 34.38 22.79 38.58
N TYR A 599 33.14 23.00 39.01
CA TYR A 599 32.53 22.25 40.12
C TYR A 599 32.55 20.73 39.91
N PHE A 600 32.18 20.25 38.72
CA PHE A 600 32.22 18.82 38.40
C PHE A 600 33.65 18.26 38.36
N THR A 601 34.64 19.04 37.89
CA THR A 601 36.03 18.59 37.92
C THR A 601 36.56 18.44 39.34
N GLU A 602 36.21 19.34 40.25
CA GLU A 602 36.54 19.23 41.67
C GLU A 602 35.83 18.05 42.34
N PHE A 603 34.54 17.85 42.03
CA PHE A 603 33.77 16.73 42.54
C PHE A 603 34.33 15.38 42.09
N LEU A 604 34.73 15.25 40.82
CA LEU A 604 35.40 14.05 40.31
C LEU A 604 36.73 13.79 41.02
N ALA A 605 37.52 14.84 41.31
CA ALA A 605 38.74 14.70 42.09
C ALA A 605 38.46 14.21 43.53
N LEU A 606 37.39 14.72 44.16
CA LEU A 606 36.93 14.26 45.48
C LEU A 606 36.44 12.82 45.46
N ASP A 607 35.68 12.39 44.44
CA ASP A 607 35.19 11.01 44.35
C ASP A 607 36.34 10.00 44.23
N VAL A 608 37.42 10.36 43.52
CA VAL A 608 38.65 9.55 43.46
C VAL A 608 39.28 9.41 44.86
N LEU A 609 39.39 10.51 45.61
CA LEU A 609 39.92 10.52 46.98
C LEU A 609 39.05 9.71 47.94
N LEU A 610 37.72 9.87 47.86
CA LEU A 610 36.75 9.13 48.67
C LEU A 610 36.79 7.63 48.34
N SER A 611 36.89 7.27 47.07
CA SER A 611 37.05 5.89 46.62
C SER A 611 38.35 5.27 47.13
N GLN A 612 39.45 6.03 47.17
CA GLN A 612 40.71 5.60 47.78
C GLN A 612 40.59 5.42 49.29
N MET A 613 39.96 6.36 50.01
CA MET A 613 39.70 6.23 51.44
C MET A 613 38.83 5.01 51.74
N LYS A 614 37.73 4.81 51.01
CA LYS A 614 36.85 3.64 51.16
C LYS A 614 37.59 2.32 50.95
N ARG A 615 38.59 2.29 50.06
CA ARG A 615 39.48 1.13 49.87
C ARG A 615 40.47 0.94 51.01
N GLN A 616 41.01 2.03 51.58
CA GLN A 616 41.97 1.96 52.69
C GLN A 616 41.31 1.61 54.03
N PHE A 617 40.06 2.01 54.25
CA PHE A 617 39.27 1.67 55.45
C PHE A 617 38.43 0.38 55.29
N ALA A 618 38.55 -0.32 54.17
CA ALA A 618 37.94 -1.64 54.02
C ALA A 618 38.61 -2.61 55.01
N ILE A 619 37.87 -3.02 56.04
CA ILE A 619 38.31 -4.04 57.00
C ILE A 619 38.66 -5.29 56.18
N PRO A 620 39.91 -5.79 56.25
CA PRO A 620 40.26 -7.03 55.58
C PRO A 620 39.27 -8.11 56.00
N PRO A 621 38.76 -8.97 55.09
CA PRO A 621 37.97 -10.11 55.51
C PRO A 621 38.79 -10.86 56.56
N PRO A 622 38.17 -11.40 57.63
CA PRO A 622 38.90 -12.09 58.68
C PRO A 622 39.75 -13.16 58.00
N ARG A 623 41.08 -12.91 57.92
CA ARG A 623 42.01 -13.95 57.52
C ARG A 623 41.74 -15.09 58.49
N ALA A 624 41.65 -16.32 57.99
CA ALA A 624 41.52 -17.49 58.84
C ALA A 624 42.72 -17.51 59.80
N VAL A 625 42.55 -16.89 60.96
CA VAL A 625 43.50 -16.94 62.06
C VAL A 625 43.46 -18.39 62.48
N GLY A 626 44.55 -19.13 62.24
CA GLY A 626 44.70 -20.46 62.82
C GLY A 626 44.44 -20.37 64.33
N LYS A 627 43.95 -21.45 64.95
CA LYS A 627 43.50 -21.44 66.36
C LYS A 627 44.53 -20.92 67.39
N TYR A 628 45.78 -20.74 66.99
CA TYR A 628 46.79 -19.99 67.73
C TYR A 628 47.70 -19.23 66.76
N CYS A 629 48.26 -18.12 67.24
CA CYS A 629 49.28 -17.31 66.60
C CYS A 629 50.43 -17.15 67.62
N ILE A 630 51.68 -17.31 67.20
CA ILE A 630 52.85 -17.01 68.03
C ILE A 630 53.51 -15.76 67.44
N GLU A 631 53.38 -14.65 68.13
CA GLU A 631 54.09 -13.40 67.82
C GLU A 631 55.26 -13.22 68.78
N VAL A 632 56.43 -12.89 68.23
CA VAL A 632 57.63 -12.59 69.00
C VAL A 632 57.76 -11.07 69.11
N LEU A 633 57.43 -10.53 70.27
CA LEU A 633 57.63 -9.12 70.59
C LEU A 633 59.05 -8.91 71.11
N ARG A 634 59.84 -8.08 70.42
CA ARG A 634 61.09 -7.55 70.97
C ARG A 634 60.75 -6.37 71.89
N VAL A 635 60.92 -6.58 73.18
CA VAL A 635 60.90 -5.50 74.17
C VAL A 635 62.25 -4.81 74.12
N TYR A 636 62.26 -3.55 73.68
CA TYR A 636 63.40 -2.63 73.83
C TYR A 636 63.13 -1.71 75.01
#